data_AF-A0A3D2IJH6-F1
#
_entry.id   AF-A0A3D2IJH6-F1
#
_cell.length_a   1.000
_cell.length_b   1.000
_cell.length_c   1.000
_cell.angle_alpha   90.00
_cell.angle_beta   90.00
_cell.angle_gamma   90.00
#
_symmetry.space_group_name_H-M   'P 1'
#
loop_
_entity.id
_entity.type
_entity.pdbx_description
1 polymer ?
#
loop_
_entity_poly.entity_id
_entity_poly.type
_entity_poly.pdbx_seq_one_letter_code
_entity_poly.pdbx_strand_id
1 'polypeptide(L)'
;MGSKLVVLTAFFLFISTGIQAQIIYPDSATVQLGTDELFWDFDTRKTDVNPNVSYGPDGGVTVFSRNDSVFMRFGAPEYTIVYKAKTLNDLKGGGNYEVVSAGETAGNYPGSNDPNPGNFDYKIWPSANGNTGANSFLGNDGNLYRVQYQEFLGWEIDSLVTNNICPDPNVVTSLEGGLEKCWYNGFVLTKSTDGGDTWALASSDQDNYVVASSPYKLQEQNNTTRHGVFPWNNADSFSRVFKVGSYYYFPVQFWTQDGQISTIMRTDDISDASSWRYWDGSDFTIPNVNPYYDVITDPESHLPPPIENSGYLHFNDAKATVEGITYSSYFGKYIRTQIRAYNSNPEIIPGVYFHLSDDGFNWSGPQLLYRLSNASELNNGVELGGRSENFAYPVLVDQTNPGSDTLGQSAWLFYVTFNPANTGNADRNIRRVQVDFATHSVTGFTVTHTNLNLPEDANPGDGYCDNGYGRCSVITAINESNQRPPWVAASEELVIEFGNSLSGVITEDYASTVTKKIVIDGTTHSSYVANTNAPTEGWNATLPFEIESGLNFQGSGHLVKGVHISSISVGSESDTSAVRIIGSRIDTLNLYGTTETPSVIGGQLSSEANLLGSVTMFGNADTLTGNLIGMDGTGSAIIDPGVAFITIQNAGNVISNNVMGNTNYRGINISNGDGNLITNNVIGFAPWDGSDKGTGGAGISVGSSNNTILGNVIGFTKGEAAIYMDNQSGNTIAGNYIGVDQSGNDRGNSVAGIWLAGGSSNNIIGTSDGSSPNTIANNTGAGVDFNVATGSGNTVTGNLIFNNEGGAIANYSHIQVAEPPKVYSVFKNSSADSLFLYFTDIDTLIENGNNRVELFLTSDSASEGQGNEYLGGFDIDIQTSPEMEIVLPNGIDFGTYPKLSLTVTGSSGNTSYYSTPRNVLDPTQTPIVSFSRDTISTIHNDQTRIEGVEVKFYNTGNEYLDWFFDNEQAWAFT
;
A
#
# COMPACT_ATOMS: atom_id res chain seq x y z
N MET A 1 -17.48 -42.96 -25.81
CA MET A 1 -18.29 -42.61 -24.61
C MET A 1 -17.37 -42.77 -23.43
N GLY A 2 -17.07 -41.67 -22.73
CA GLY A 2 -15.92 -41.61 -21.82
C GLY A 2 -16.18 -42.27 -20.47
N SER A 3 -15.25 -43.12 -20.05
CA SER A 3 -15.07 -43.57 -18.67
C SER A 3 -14.67 -42.39 -17.77
N LYS A 4 -15.02 -42.41 -16.48
CA LYS A 4 -14.41 -41.53 -15.45
C LYS A 4 -14.15 -42.32 -14.18
N LEU A 5 -12.88 -42.52 -13.85
CA LEU A 5 -12.43 -43.35 -12.73
C LEU A 5 -11.50 -42.53 -11.83
N VAL A 6 -11.74 -42.55 -10.52
CA VAL A 6 -10.85 -41.98 -9.51
C VAL A 6 -10.44 -43.08 -8.54
N VAL A 7 -9.25 -42.95 -7.97
CA VAL A 7 -8.66 -43.86 -7.00
C VAL A 7 -8.58 -43.14 -5.65
N LEU A 8 -9.06 -43.77 -4.58
CA LEU A 8 -8.80 -43.30 -3.21
C LEU A 8 -7.49 -43.94 -2.76
N THR A 9 -6.50 -43.15 -2.39
CA THR A 9 -5.26 -43.68 -1.80
C THR A 9 -4.78 -42.71 -0.72
N ALA A 10 -4.50 -43.21 0.48
CA ALA A 10 -4.18 -42.38 1.63
C ALA A 10 -2.72 -42.56 2.10
N PHE A 11 -1.98 -41.44 2.16
CA PHE A 11 -0.86 -41.13 3.09
C PHE A 11 0.53 -41.80 2.86
N PHE A 12 1.67 -41.39 3.48
CA PHE A 12 2.03 -40.33 4.48
C PHE A 12 3.35 -39.59 4.07
N LEU A 13 3.59 -38.32 4.43
CA LEU A 13 4.88 -37.62 4.15
C LEU A 13 5.39 -36.80 5.34
N PHE A 14 6.72 -36.75 5.62
CA PHE A 14 7.32 -35.75 6.52
C PHE A 14 8.90 -35.52 6.34
N ILE A 15 9.40 -34.47 5.59
CA ILE A 15 10.83 -33.90 5.57
C ILE A 15 11.07 -32.52 6.26
N SER A 16 12.28 -32.16 6.72
CA SER A 16 12.65 -30.74 6.96
C SER A 16 14.16 -30.43 6.86
N THR A 17 14.68 -29.18 6.79
CA THR A 17 14.10 -27.79 6.97
C THR A 17 15.07 -26.74 6.37
N GLY A 18 14.61 -25.60 5.81
CA GLY A 18 15.41 -24.34 5.76
C GLY A 18 15.35 -23.40 4.53
N ILE A 19 14.39 -22.44 4.52
CA ILE A 19 14.48 -20.99 4.12
C ILE A 19 15.29 -20.64 2.82
N GLN A 20 14.81 -19.97 1.76
CA GLN A 20 13.77 -18.91 1.59
C GLN A 20 13.34 -18.75 0.11
N ALA A 21 12.05 -18.66 -0.21
CA ALA A 21 11.49 -17.96 -1.40
C ALA A 21 9.96 -17.89 -1.34
N GLN A 22 9.36 -16.87 -1.97
CA GLN A 22 7.95 -16.47 -1.93
C GLN A 22 6.90 -17.59 -1.82
N ILE A 23 6.12 -17.48 -0.75
CA ILE A 23 4.96 -18.30 -0.41
C ILE A 23 3.70 -17.51 -0.76
N ILE A 24 2.88 -17.99 -1.71
CA ILE A 24 1.57 -17.42 -2.08
C ILE A 24 0.50 -18.39 -1.61
N TYR A 25 -0.28 -18.02 -0.59
CA TYR A 25 -1.09 -18.94 0.22
C TYR A 25 -2.57 -18.50 0.28
N PRO A 26 -3.52 -19.13 -0.47
CA PRO A 26 -4.88 -18.56 -0.64
C PRO A 26 -6.11 -19.24 0.06
N ASP A 27 -7.23 -18.49 0.00
CA ASP A 27 -8.67 -18.68 0.34
C ASP A 27 -9.12 -19.44 1.61
N SER A 28 -9.70 -18.69 2.55
CA SER A 28 -10.45 -19.17 3.72
C SER A 28 -11.96 -19.13 3.47
N ALA A 29 -12.45 -20.16 2.78
CA ALA A 29 -13.88 -20.38 2.70
C ALA A 29 -14.50 -20.59 4.09
N THR A 30 -15.64 -19.96 4.35
CA THR A 30 -16.52 -20.42 5.42
C THR A 30 -17.04 -21.81 5.06
N VAL A 31 -16.88 -22.78 5.97
CA VAL A 31 -17.31 -24.16 5.75
C VAL A 31 -18.57 -24.43 6.55
N GLN A 32 -19.65 -24.80 5.86
CA GLN A 32 -20.82 -25.38 6.50
C GLN A 32 -20.62 -26.90 6.58
N LEU A 33 -20.77 -27.45 7.80
CA LEU A 33 -20.58 -28.87 8.07
C LEU A 33 -21.93 -29.55 8.31
N GLY A 34 -22.15 -30.66 7.62
CA GLY A 34 -23.25 -31.58 7.90
C GLY A 34 -22.99 -32.46 9.13
N THR A 35 -23.88 -33.42 9.36
CA THR A 35 -23.72 -34.40 10.44
C THR A 35 -22.62 -35.41 10.13
N ASP A 36 -21.75 -35.66 11.09
CA ASP A 36 -20.77 -36.74 11.07
C ASP A 36 -21.47 -38.12 11.14
N GLU A 37 -21.29 -38.93 10.11
CA GLU A 37 -21.95 -40.24 9.99
C GLU A 37 -21.01 -41.39 9.65
N LEU A 38 -21.33 -42.57 10.18
CA LEU A 38 -20.73 -43.84 9.76
C LEU A 38 -21.18 -44.14 8.33
N PHE A 39 -20.22 -44.28 7.42
CA PHE A 39 -20.45 -44.62 6.02
C PHE A 39 -20.34 -46.13 5.78
N TRP A 40 -19.21 -46.72 6.19
CA TRP A 40 -18.92 -48.14 6.02
C TRP A 40 -18.36 -48.75 7.31
N ASP A 41 -18.96 -49.87 7.70
CA ASP A 41 -18.59 -50.69 8.85
C ASP A 41 -17.94 -51.97 8.31
N PHE A 42 -16.65 -52.19 8.54
CA PHE A 42 -15.96 -53.36 8.00
C PHE A 42 -16.29 -54.64 8.79
N ASP A 43 -16.55 -54.53 10.08
CA ASP A 43 -16.65 -55.68 10.98
C ASP A 43 -17.97 -56.45 10.78
N THR A 44 -19.03 -55.74 10.37
CA THR A 44 -20.31 -56.32 9.94
C THR A 44 -20.33 -56.80 8.48
N ARG A 45 -19.37 -56.39 7.63
CA ARG A 45 -19.39 -56.61 6.17
C ARG A 45 -18.46 -57.69 5.64
N LYS A 46 -17.53 -58.19 6.46
CA LYS A 46 -16.65 -59.33 6.14
C LYS A 46 -17.38 -60.66 5.78
N THR A 47 -18.70 -60.71 5.96
CA THR A 47 -19.58 -61.83 5.57
C THR A 47 -20.26 -61.66 4.21
N ASP A 48 -20.07 -60.53 3.51
CA ASP A 48 -20.67 -60.27 2.19
C ASP A 48 -20.08 -61.17 1.08
N VAL A 49 -18.95 -61.84 1.36
CA VAL A 49 -18.19 -62.72 0.43
C VAL A 49 -17.77 -64.02 1.12
N ASN A 50 -17.55 -65.08 0.35
CA ASN A 50 -17.19 -66.41 0.84
C ASN A 50 -16.00 -66.99 0.03
N PRO A 51 -14.87 -67.39 0.65
CA PRO A 51 -14.59 -67.34 2.10
C PRO A 51 -14.58 -65.91 2.67
N ASN A 52 -14.87 -65.79 3.96
CA ASN A 52 -14.80 -64.51 4.66
C ASN A 52 -13.40 -63.91 4.49
N VAL A 53 -13.32 -62.70 3.97
CA VAL A 53 -12.06 -62.03 3.69
C VAL A 53 -11.64 -61.24 4.94
N SER A 54 -10.40 -61.44 5.39
CA SER A 54 -9.78 -60.49 6.31
C SER A 54 -9.38 -59.26 5.52
N TYR A 55 -10.05 -58.14 5.74
CA TYR A 55 -9.55 -56.85 5.28
C TYR A 55 -8.26 -56.56 6.06
N GLY A 56 -7.12 -56.85 5.45
CA GLY A 56 -5.82 -56.66 6.07
C GLY A 56 -5.58 -55.20 6.48
N PRO A 57 -4.63 -54.94 7.40
CA PRO A 57 -4.35 -53.59 7.91
C PRO A 57 -3.99 -52.56 6.83
N ASP A 58 -3.65 -53.03 5.63
CA ASP A 58 -3.12 -52.28 4.48
C ASP A 58 -4.09 -52.26 3.26
N GLY A 59 -5.36 -52.63 3.47
CA GLY A 59 -6.38 -52.65 2.41
C GLY A 59 -6.82 -51.25 1.95
N GLY A 60 -6.61 -50.94 0.67
CA GLY A 60 -7.07 -49.70 0.04
C GLY A 60 -8.57 -49.72 -0.28
N VAL A 61 -9.16 -48.52 -0.40
CA VAL A 61 -10.54 -48.29 -0.83
C VAL A 61 -10.50 -47.50 -2.14
N THR A 62 -11.36 -47.74 -3.12
CA THR A 62 -11.39 -46.96 -4.37
C THR A 62 -12.80 -46.81 -4.88
N VAL A 63 -13.24 -45.57 -5.12
CA VAL A 63 -14.61 -45.24 -5.51
C VAL A 63 -14.61 -44.63 -6.91
N PHE A 64 -15.38 -45.21 -7.84
CA PHE A 64 -15.42 -44.78 -9.24
C PHE A 64 -16.82 -44.89 -9.84
N SER A 65 -17.05 -44.24 -10.99
CA SER A 65 -18.36 -44.26 -11.66
C SER A 65 -18.27 -44.80 -13.09
N ARG A 66 -19.19 -45.70 -13.45
CA ARG A 66 -19.24 -46.31 -14.80
C ARG A 66 -20.69 -46.67 -15.14
N ASN A 67 -21.15 -46.28 -16.33
CA ASN A 67 -22.47 -46.62 -16.86
C ASN A 67 -23.62 -46.41 -15.84
N ASP A 68 -23.77 -45.16 -15.37
CA ASP A 68 -24.78 -44.73 -14.39
C ASP A 68 -24.79 -45.51 -13.06
N SER A 69 -23.66 -46.11 -12.70
CA SER A 69 -23.44 -46.85 -11.44
C SER A 69 -22.16 -46.37 -10.75
N VAL A 70 -22.16 -46.38 -9.42
CA VAL A 70 -20.99 -46.14 -8.57
C VAL A 70 -20.43 -47.47 -8.10
N PHE A 71 -19.12 -47.62 -8.13
CA PHE A 71 -18.40 -48.82 -7.70
C PHE A 71 -17.49 -48.47 -6.53
N MET A 72 -17.37 -49.38 -5.56
CA MET A 72 -16.47 -49.26 -4.43
C MET A 72 -15.64 -50.54 -4.32
N ARG A 73 -14.34 -50.42 -4.57
CA ARG A 73 -13.36 -51.48 -4.50
C ARG A 73 -12.65 -51.44 -3.14
N PHE A 74 -12.45 -52.60 -2.53
CA PHE A 74 -11.64 -52.79 -1.34
C PHE A 74 -10.58 -53.86 -1.63
N GLY A 75 -9.35 -53.71 -1.12
CA GLY A 75 -8.41 -54.82 -1.16
C GLY A 75 -6.93 -54.50 -0.99
N ALA A 76 -6.18 -55.58 -0.86
CA ALA A 76 -4.72 -55.63 -0.95
C ALA A 76 -4.33 -56.30 -2.29
N PRO A 77 -3.04 -56.36 -2.68
CA PRO A 77 -2.61 -56.98 -3.95
C PRO A 77 -3.01 -58.45 -4.08
N GLU A 78 -3.12 -59.14 -2.95
CA GLU A 78 -3.43 -60.57 -2.85
C GLU A 78 -4.93 -60.87 -2.87
N TYR A 79 -5.80 -59.92 -2.45
CA TYR A 79 -7.25 -60.12 -2.44
C TYR A 79 -8.02 -58.81 -2.61
N THR A 80 -8.92 -58.77 -3.59
CA THR A 80 -9.80 -57.61 -3.88
C THR A 80 -11.26 -58.03 -3.86
N ILE A 81 -12.13 -57.10 -3.44
CA ILE A 81 -13.60 -57.15 -3.56
C ILE A 81 -14.09 -55.88 -4.25
N VAL A 82 -15.00 -55.98 -5.22
CA VAL A 82 -15.66 -54.83 -5.86
C VAL A 82 -17.16 -54.87 -5.63
N TYR A 83 -17.69 -53.81 -5.02
CA TYR A 83 -19.11 -53.55 -4.86
C TYR A 83 -19.59 -52.57 -5.95
N LYS A 84 -20.84 -52.68 -6.38
CA LYS A 84 -21.49 -51.78 -7.33
C LYS A 84 -22.87 -51.39 -6.84
N ALA A 85 -23.20 -50.12 -6.95
CA ALA A 85 -24.45 -49.52 -6.52
C ALA A 85 -24.91 -48.46 -7.54
N LYS A 86 -26.12 -47.93 -7.38
CA LYS A 86 -26.61 -46.86 -8.27
C LYS A 86 -26.03 -45.49 -7.90
N THR A 87 -25.95 -45.19 -6.60
CA THR A 87 -25.37 -43.94 -6.07
C THR A 87 -24.37 -44.22 -4.96
N LEU A 88 -23.55 -43.23 -4.59
CA LEU A 88 -22.64 -43.35 -3.45
C LEU A 88 -23.35 -43.63 -2.13
N ASN A 89 -24.58 -43.12 -1.96
CA ASN A 89 -25.38 -43.34 -0.75
C ASN A 89 -25.93 -44.78 -0.68
N ASP A 90 -26.13 -45.46 -1.81
CA ASP A 90 -26.55 -46.85 -1.85
C ASP A 90 -25.46 -47.83 -1.38
N LEU A 91 -24.20 -47.37 -1.25
CA LEU A 91 -23.09 -48.12 -0.64
C LEU A 91 -23.03 -48.00 0.89
N LYS A 92 -23.75 -47.05 1.50
CA LYS A 92 -23.74 -46.84 2.95
C LYS A 92 -24.26 -48.08 3.70
N GLY A 93 -23.78 -48.34 4.91
CA GLY A 93 -24.12 -49.51 5.73
C GLY A 93 -25.60 -49.95 5.69
N GLY A 94 -25.85 -51.17 5.21
CA GLY A 94 -27.17 -51.73 4.94
C GLY A 94 -27.74 -51.50 3.52
N GLY A 95 -27.02 -50.77 2.66
CA GLY A 95 -27.49 -50.27 1.36
C GLY A 95 -27.67 -51.29 0.23
N ASN A 96 -28.18 -50.80 -0.90
CA ASN A 96 -28.59 -51.60 -2.06
C ASN A 96 -27.49 -51.67 -3.13
N TYR A 97 -26.59 -52.65 -2.98
CA TYR A 97 -25.47 -52.90 -3.87
C TYR A 97 -25.33 -54.39 -4.23
N GLU A 98 -24.57 -54.68 -5.29
CA GLU A 98 -24.15 -56.02 -5.69
C GLU A 98 -22.63 -56.18 -5.56
N VAL A 99 -22.17 -57.38 -5.19
CA VAL A 99 -20.74 -57.74 -5.26
C VAL A 99 -20.45 -58.23 -6.68
N VAL A 100 -19.57 -57.55 -7.39
CA VAL A 100 -19.27 -57.79 -8.82
C VAL A 100 -18.07 -58.72 -8.99
N SER A 101 -17.05 -58.60 -8.15
CA SER A 101 -15.87 -59.48 -8.16
C SER A 101 -15.29 -59.65 -6.76
N ALA A 102 -14.73 -60.85 -6.50
CA ALA A 102 -13.99 -61.19 -5.29
C ALA A 102 -13.00 -62.33 -5.60
N GLY A 103 -11.72 -62.18 -5.29
CA GLY A 103 -10.74 -63.24 -5.52
C GLY A 103 -9.26 -62.85 -5.43
N GLU A 104 -8.41 -63.88 -5.43
CA GLU A 104 -6.95 -63.76 -5.50
C GLU A 104 -6.50 -63.32 -6.90
N THR A 105 -5.43 -62.53 -6.98
CA THR A 105 -4.86 -61.89 -8.20
C THR A 105 -5.74 -60.91 -8.99
N ALA A 106 -6.96 -60.60 -8.52
CA ALA A 106 -7.83 -59.60 -9.16
C ALA A 106 -7.25 -58.17 -9.05
N GLY A 107 -6.64 -57.67 -10.13
CA GLY A 107 -6.27 -56.27 -10.28
C GLY A 107 -4.79 -55.90 -10.03
N ASN A 108 -3.87 -56.84 -10.23
CA ASN A 108 -2.42 -56.58 -10.40
C ASN A 108 -1.84 -57.47 -11.52
N TYR A 109 -0.75 -57.04 -12.17
CA TYR A 109 0.06 -57.91 -13.02
C TYR A 109 1.24 -58.45 -12.19
N PRO A 110 1.41 -59.78 -12.03
CA PRO A 110 2.43 -60.35 -11.13
C PRO A 110 3.83 -60.48 -11.76
N GLY A 111 3.96 -60.25 -13.07
CA GLY A 111 5.15 -60.60 -13.86
C GLY A 111 5.12 -62.03 -14.39
N SER A 112 5.95 -62.33 -15.39
CA SER A 112 6.06 -63.68 -15.98
C SER A 112 7.15 -64.58 -15.35
N ASN A 113 7.95 -64.05 -14.42
CA ASN A 113 9.18 -64.66 -13.90
C ASN A 113 10.28 -64.82 -14.97
N ASP A 114 10.40 -63.86 -15.90
CA ASP A 114 11.43 -63.87 -16.94
C ASP A 114 12.85 -63.77 -16.34
N PRO A 115 13.74 -64.76 -16.55
CA PRO A 115 15.09 -64.75 -15.98
C PRO A 115 16.05 -63.76 -16.66
N ASN A 116 15.63 -63.05 -17.72
CA ASN A 116 16.42 -62.00 -18.35
C ASN A 116 16.14 -60.63 -17.68
N PRO A 117 17.11 -59.99 -16.99
CA PRO A 117 16.89 -58.70 -16.35
C PRO A 117 16.53 -57.60 -17.35
N GLY A 118 16.96 -57.72 -18.61
CA GLY A 118 16.63 -56.76 -19.67
C GLY A 118 15.17 -56.77 -20.13
N ASN A 119 14.38 -57.76 -19.74
CA ASN A 119 12.96 -57.84 -20.08
C ASN A 119 12.05 -57.18 -19.04
N PHE A 120 12.58 -56.74 -17.89
CA PHE A 120 11.82 -56.07 -16.82
C PHE A 120 10.48 -56.77 -16.44
N ASP A 121 10.43 -58.11 -16.51
CA ASP A 121 9.21 -58.91 -16.33
C ASP A 121 9.42 -60.14 -15.41
N TYR A 122 10.27 -59.99 -14.38
CA TYR A 122 10.50 -61.04 -13.38
C TYR A 122 9.36 -61.11 -12.35
N LYS A 123 9.45 -60.35 -11.27
CA LYS A 123 8.38 -60.17 -10.28
C LYS A 123 7.89 -58.73 -10.34
N ILE A 124 6.59 -58.53 -10.57
CA ILE A 124 5.97 -57.20 -10.65
C ILE A 124 5.05 -56.98 -9.47
N TRP A 125 5.32 -55.91 -8.72
CA TRP A 125 4.51 -55.47 -7.59
C TRP A 125 3.89 -54.09 -7.87
N PRO A 126 2.84 -53.70 -7.14
CA PRO A 126 2.43 -52.30 -7.06
C PRO A 126 3.61 -51.40 -6.67
N SER A 127 3.65 -50.17 -7.17
CA SER A 127 4.84 -49.30 -7.20
C SER A 127 5.41 -48.80 -5.86
N ALA A 128 4.90 -49.24 -4.71
CA ALA A 128 5.41 -48.84 -3.39
C ALA A 128 5.73 -50.04 -2.50
N ASN A 129 6.69 -49.87 -1.59
CA ASN A 129 7.20 -50.91 -0.69
C ASN A 129 6.08 -51.59 0.13
N GLY A 130 5.77 -52.84 -0.20
CA GLY A 130 5.03 -53.81 0.62
C GLY A 130 3.54 -53.55 0.85
N ASN A 131 3.18 -52.36 1.34
CA ASN A 131 1.95 -52.13 2.10
C ASN A 131 1.01 -51.09 1.48
N THR A 132 1.32 -50.50 0.31
CA THR A 132 0.50 -49.41 -0.21
C THR A 132 0.35 -49.49 -1.75
N GLY A 133 -0.89 -49.62 -2.26
CA GLY A 133 -1.14 -49.95 -3.67
C GLY A 133 -0.76 -48.88 -4.71
N ALA A 134 -0.66 -49.27 -5.99
CA ALA A 134 -0.33 -48.38 -7.11
C ALA A 134 -1.54 -47.58 -7.59
N ASN A 135 -1.36 -46.28 -7.83
CA ASN A 135 -2.39 -45.42 -8.43
C ASN A 135 -2.60 -45.78 -9.91
N SER A 136 -3.86 -45.98 -10.31
CA SER A 136 -4.28 -46.12 -11.71
C SER A 136 -4.88 -44.82 -12.26
N PHE A 137 -4.53 -44.48 -13.49
CA PHE A 137 -5.05 -43.32 -14.21
C PHE A 137 -5.72 -43.74 -15.52
N LEU A 138 -6.66 -42.94 -16.00
CA LEU A 138 -7.30 -43.14 -17.29
C LEU A 138 -6.42 -42.54 -18.40
N GLY A 139 -5.99 -43.37 -19.34
CA GLY A 139 -5.28 -42.93 -20.54
C GLY A 139 -6.22 -42.27 -21.56
N ASN A 140 -5.64 -41.55 -22.53
CA ASN A 140 -6.38 -40.86 -23.60
C ASN A 140 -7.21 -41.82 -24.48
N ASP A 141 -6.88 -43.11 -24.48
CA ASP A 141 -7.59 -44.18 -25.18
C ASP A 141 -8.78 -44.77 -24.40
N GLY A 142 -9.02 -44.31 -23.16
CA GLY A 142 -10.10 -44.77 -22.29
C GLY A 142 -9.82 -46.04 -21.47
N ASN A 143 -8.60 -46.57 -21.52
CA ASN A 143 -8.14 -47.68 -20.68
C ASN A 143 -7.41 -47.19 -19.43
N LEU A 144 -7.22 -48.07 -18.43
CA LEU A 144 -6.49 -47.72 -17.21
C LEU A 144 -5.02 -48.10 -17.32
N TYR A 145 -4.16 -47.25 -16.77
CA TYR A 145 -2.71 -47.38 -16.78
C TYR A 145 -2.14 -47.27 -15.36
N ARG A 146 -1.10 -48.06 -15.06
CA ARG A 146 -0.36 -48.07 -13.79
C ARG A 146 1.13 -48.19 -14.05
N VAL A 147 1.93 -47.39 -13.35
CA VAL A 147 3.36 -47.65 -13.21
C VAL A 147 3.54 -48.61 -12.05
N GLN A 148 4.30 -49.70 -12.27
CA GLN A 148 4.47 -50.81 -11.34
C GLN A 148 5.95 -51.12 -11.13
N TYR A 149 6.30 -51.55 -9.92
CA TYR A 149 7.66 -51.81 -9.50
C TYR A 149 8.08 -53.21 -9.97
N GLN A 150 9.19 -53.26 -10.69
CA GLN A 150 9.83 -54.48 -11.14
C GLN A 150 10.94 -54.82 -10.16
N GLU A 151 10.91 -56.06 -9.66
CA GLU A 151 11.90 -56.58 -8.73
C GLU A 151 12.68 -57.74 -9.34
N PHE A 152 13.99 -57.60 -9.57
CA PHE A 152 14.86 -58.66 -10.08
C PHE A 152 15.76 -59.18 -8.97
N LEU A 153 15.59 -60.44 -8.58
CA LEU A 153 16.33 -61.08 -7.50
C LEU A 153 17.30 -62.10 -8.12
N GLY A 154 18.44 -61.64 -8.63
CA GLY A 154 19.34 -62.44 -9.48
C GLY A 154 19.94 -63.70 -8.81
N TRP A 155 19.86 -63.81 -7.48
CA TRP A 155 20.23 -65.02 -6.72
C TRP A 155 19.18 -66.13 -6.76
N GLU A 156 17.95 -65.85 -7.22
CA GLU A 156 16.90 -66.85 -7.44
C GLU A 156 16.98 -67.52 -8.83
N ILE A 157 17.99 -67.13 -9.64
CA ILE A 157 18.13 -67.56 -11.03
C ILE A 157 19.38 -68.44 -11.17
N ASP A 158 19.16 -69.75 -11.29
CA ASP A 158 20.20 -70.79 -11.36
C ASP A 158 21.34 -70.48 -12.33
N SER A 159 21.04 -69.87 -13.48
CA SER A 159 22.03 -69.55 -14.52
C SER A 159 22.94 -68.38 -14.13
N LEU A 160 22.47 -67.42 -13.32
CA LEU A 160 23.30 -66.32 -12.82
C LEU A 160 24.17 -66.77 -11.65
N VAL A 161 23.63 -67.63 -10.79
CA VAL A 161 24.36 -68.26 -9.67
C VAL A 161 25.46 -69.21 -10.19
N THR A 162 25.12 -70.14 -11.09
CA THR A 162 26.05 -71.17 -11.60
C THR A 162 27.21 -70.57 -12.40
N ASN A 163 27.01 -69.42 -13.04
CA ASN A 163 28.05 -68.69 -13.78
C ASN A 163 28.84 -67.70 -12.89
N ASN A 164 28.67 -67.72 -11.56
CA ASN A 164 29.27 -66.78 -10.61
C ASN A 164 28.98 -65.29 -10.91
N ILE A 165 27.87 -64.98 -11.59
CA ILE A 165 27.41 -63.60 -11.79
C ILE A 165 26.71 -63.09 -10.52
N CYS A 166 25.95 -63.97 -9.87
CA CYS A 166 25.26 -63.70 -8.61
C CYS A 166 25.68 -64.66 -7.49
N PRO A 167 25.57 -64.26 -6.20
CA PRO A 167 25.91 -65.13 -5.08
C PRO A 167 24.92 -66.29 -4.96
N ASP A 168 25.44 -67.47 -4.59
CA ASP A 168 24.61 -68.60 -4.18
C ASP A 168 23.98 -68.31 -2.80
N PRO A 169 22.63 -68.28 -2.67
CA PRO A 169 21.95 -68.07 -1.39
C PRO A 169 22.18 -69.21 -0.38
N ASN A 170 22.73 -70.36 -0.81
CA ASN A 170 23.18 -71.43 0.09
C ASN A 170 24.56 -71.15 0.71
N VAL A 171 25.32 -70.18 0.16
CA VAL A 171 26.68 -69.82 0.59
C VAL A 171 26.69 -68.44 1.27
N VAL A 172 25.92 -67.48 0.76
CA VAL A 172 25.80 -66.12 1.31
C VAL A 172 24.36 -65.89 1.74
N THR A 173 24.11 -65.86 3.05
CA THR A 173 22.75 -65.76 3.62
C THR A 173 22.37 -64.36 4.13
N SER A 174 23.29 -63.38 4.12
CA SER A 174 22.95 -61.99 4.42
C SER A 174 22.38 -61.30 3.17
N LEU A 175 21.28 -60.58 3.36
CA LEU A 175 20.75 -59.67 2.33
C LEU A 175 21.73 -58.50 2.13
N GLU A 176 21.95 -57.71 3.18
CA GLU A 176 22.86 -56.55 3.20
C GLU A 176 24.32 -56.98 2.97
N GLY A 177 25.01 -56.28 2.05
CA GLY A 177 26.39 -56.57 1.62
C GLY A 177 26.63 -57.96 1.00
N GLY A 178 25.59 -58.77 0.86
CA GLY A 178 25.66 -60.19 0.48
C GLY A 178 24.92 -60.45 -0.82
N LEU A 179 23.64 -60.82 -0.71
CA LEU A 179 22.76 -61.11 -1.84
C LEU A 179 22.33 -59.86 -2.61
N GLU A 180 22.13 -58.73 -1.91
CA GLU A 180 21.52 -57.53 -2.50
C GLU A 180 22.27 -56.94 -3.69
N LYS A 181 23.55 -57.25 -3.88
CA LYS A 181 24.30 -56.83 -5.09
C LYS A 181 23.75 -57.39 -6.41
N CYS A 182 22.95 -58.45 -6.35
CA CYS A 182 22.18 -58.95 -7.48
C CYS A 182 20.69 -58.59 -7.43
N TRP A 183 20.32 -57.61 -6.60
CA TRP A 183 19.00 -56.98 -6.63
C TRP A 183 19.05 -55.85 -7.67
N TYR A 184 18.26 -55.98 -8.73
CA TYR A 184 18.15 -54.98 -9.79
C TYR A 184 16.69 -54.61 -10.03
N ASN A 185 16.39 -53.32 -10.14
CA ASN A 185 15.00 -52.86 -10.23
C ASN A 185 14.79 -51.83 -11.35
N GLY A 186 13.54 -51.76 -11.80
CA GLY A 186 13.03 -50.72 -12.66
C GLY A 186 11.52 -50.55 -12.48
N PHE A 187 10.90 -49.77 -13.36
CA PHE A 187 9.47 -49.55 -13.35
C PHE A 187 8.86 -49.79 -14.73
N VAL A 188 7.73 -50.49 -14.74
CA VAL A 188 7.00 -50.86 -15.96
C VAL A 188 5.59 -50.28 -15.98
N LEU A 189 5.10 -49.99 -17.18
CA LEU A 189 3.73 -49.55 -17.43
C LEU A 189 2.85 -50.78 -17.67
N THR A 190 1.78 -50.91 -16.90
CA THR A 190 0.75 -51.93 -17.09
C THR A 190 -0.59 -51.30 -17.42
N LYS A 191 -1.39 -52.05 -18.18
CA LYS A 191 -2.66 -51.61 -18.76
C LYS A 191 -3.80 -52.55 -18.35
N SER A 192 -4.97 -51.98 -18.12
CA SER A 192 -6.23 -52.69 -17.92
C SER A 192 -7.30 -52.14 -18.85
N THR A 193 -8.00 -53.04 -19.53
CA THR A 193 -9.03 -52.74 -20.54
C THR A 193 -10.46 -53.05 -20.07
N ASP A 194 -10.61 -53.68 -18.90
CA ASP A 194 -11.89 -54.10 -18.34
C ASP A 194 -12.42 -53.16 -17.24
N GLY A 195 -11.58 -52.30 -16.69
CA GLY A 195 -11.89 -51.37 -15.59
C GLY A 195 -11.04 -51.58 -14.33
N GLY A 196 -9.97 -52.37 -14.42
CA GLY A 196 -9.02 -52.62 -13.34
C GLY A 196 -9.10 -54.03 -12.75
N ASP A 197 -9.90 -54.92 -13.34
CA ASP A 197 -10.08 -56.30 -12.91
C ASP A 197 -8.87 -57.17 -13.34
N THR A 198 -8.41 -57.03 -14.59
CA THR A 198 -7.18 -57.67 -15.09
C THR A 198 -6.16 -56.65 -15.60
N TRP A 199 -4.87 -57.00 -15.51
CA TRP A 199 -3.74 -56.16 -15.90
C TRP A 199 -2.70 -56.99 -16.66
N ALA A 200 -2.05 -56.36 -17.64
CA ALA A 200 -0.91 -56.89 -18.38
C ALA A 200 0.10 -55.75 -18.66
N LEU A 201 1.30 -56.06 -19.15
CA LEU A 201 2.20 -55.02 -19.70
C LEU A 201 1.47 -54.17 -20.74
N ALA A 202 1.72 -52.86 -20.74
CA ALA A 202 1.01 -51.91 -21.60
C ALA A 202 1.31 -52.09 -23.10
N SER A 203 2.46 -52.67 -23.41
CA SER A 203 2.93 -53.02 -24.75
C SER A 203 3.68 -54.35 -24.73
N SER A 204 3.87 -54.97 -25.89
CA SER A 204 4.82 -56.08 -26.10
C SER A 204 6.23 -55.60 -26.45
N ASP A 205 6.41 -54.29 -26.61
CA ASP A 205 7.65 -53.64 -27.01
C ASP A 205 8.23 -52.83 -25.83
N GLN A 206 9.53 -53.02 -25.54
CA GLN A 206 10.16 -52.57 -24.30
C GLN A 206 10.19 -51.04 -24.18
N ASP A 207 10.45 -50.34 -25.29
CA ASP A 207 10.42 -48.87 -25.39
C ASP A 207 9.05 -48.29 -24.98
N ASN A 208 8.00 -49.12 -25.08
CA ASN A 208 6.61 -48.75 -24.89
C ASN A 208 6.02 -49.32 -23.58
N TYR A 209 6.82 -49.95 -22.70
CA TYR A 209 6.41 -50.28 -21.33
C TYR A 209 7.46 -50.04 -20.24
N VAL A 210 8.76 -49.86 -20.53
CA VAL A 210 9.75 -49.54 -19.48
C VAL A 210 9.72 -48.04 -19.19
N VAL A 211 9.16 -47.67 -18.03
CA VAL A 211 8.96 -46.28 -17.60
C VAL A 211 10.23 -45.68 -17.02
N ALA A 212 10.93 -46.46 -16.18
CA ALA A 212 12.17 -46.02 -15.55
C ALA A 212 13.14 -47.19 -15.37
N SER A 213 14.37 -47.01 -15.82
CA SER A 213 15.45 -47.99 -15.77
C SER A 213 16.78 -47.27 -15.49
N SER A 214 17.73 -47.98 -14.86
CA SER A 214 19.07 -47.44 -14.64
C SER A 214 19.84 -47.49 -15.96
N PRO A 215 20.67 -46.49 -16.30
CA PRO A 215 21.50 -46.53 -17.51
C PRO A 215 22.63 -47.57 -17.45
N TYR A 216 22.77 -48.31 -16.35
CA TYR A 216 23.70 -49.42 -16.17
C TYR A 216 22.96 -50.77 -16.08
N LYS A 217 23.57 -51.82 -16.63
CA LYS A 217 23.13 -53.21 -16.47
C LYS A 217 23.43 -53.72 -15.07
N LEU A 218 22.72 -54.77 -14.67
CA LEU A 218 23.06 -55.64 -13.54
C LEU A 218 24.58 -55.96 -13.56
N GLN A 219 25.26 -55.68 -12.44
CA GLN A 219 26.70 -55.90 -12.21
C GLN A 219 27.69 -55.07 -13.06
N GLU A 220 27.23 -54.13 -13.90
CA GLU A 220 28.13 -53.35 -14.79
C GLU A 220 29.11 -52.43 -14.04
N GLN A 221 28.75 -51.95 -12.84
CA GLN A 221 29.60 -51.09 -12.01
C GLN A 221 30.39 -51.86 -10.91
N ASN A 222 30.48 -53.20 -10.99
CA ASN A 222 30.98 -54.07 -9.90
C ASN A 222 30.22 -53.89 -8.57
N ASN A 223 28.90 -53.76 -8.69
CA ASN A 223 27.94 -53.40 -7.64
C ASN A 223 28.21 -54.13 -6.31
N THR A 224 28.28 -53.37 -5.22
CA THR A 224 28.46 -53.86 -3.84
C THR A 224 27.18 -53.90 -3.01
N THR A 225 26.14 -53.18 -3.46
CA THR A 225 24.79 -53.19 -2.91
C THR A 225 23.77 -53.26 -4.07
N ARG A 226 22.47 -53.15 -3.77
CA ARG A 226 21.39 -53.15 -4.78
C ARG A 226 21.51 -51.99 -5.76
N HIS A 227 21.11 -52.20 -7.01
CA HIS A 227 21.21 -51.22 -8.10
C HIS A 227 19.91 -51.12 -8.89
N GLY A 228 19.78 -50.09 -9.72
CA GLY A 228 18.58 -49.88 -10.54
C GLY A 228 17.80 -48.65 -10.11
N VAL A 229 16.52 -48.59 -10.45
CA VAL A 229 15.62 -47.52 -10.05
C VAL A 229 14.63 -48.06 -9.02
N PHE A 230 14.59 -47.42 -7.86
CA PHE A 230 13.77 -47.76 -6.71
C PHE A 230 12.70 -46.68 -6.48
N PRO A 231 11.61 -46.99 -5.75
CA PRO A 231 10.74 -45.95 -5.23
C PRO A 231 11.56 -45.07 -4.27
N TRP A 232 11.42 -43.75 -4.36
CA TRP A 232 12.15 -42.86 -3.45
C TRP A 232 11.66 -43.06 -2.01
N ASN A 233 12.58 -43.47 -1.15
CA ASN A 233 12.34 -44.09 0.15
C ASN A 233 12.19 -43.12 1.34
N ASN A 234 12.40 -41.81 1.15
CA ASN A 234 12.36 -40.85 2.27
C ASN A 234 10.96 -40.41 2.69
N ALA A 235 9.89 -40.86 2.02
CA ALA A 235 8.51 -40.68 2.49
C ALA A 235 7.44 -41.51 1.75
N ASP A 236 6.45 -42.01 2.50
CA ASP A 236 5.41 -42.95 2.03
C ASP A 236 4.40 -42.37 1.01
N SER A 237 4.29 -41.04 0.83
CA SER A 237 3.38 -40.44 -0.17
C SER A 237 3.98 -40.26 -1.57
N PHE A 238 5.31 -40.30 -1.74
CA PHE A 238 5.96 -39.96 -3.03
C PHE A 238 6.59 -41.15 -3.77
N SER A 239 6.43 -42.36 -3.27
CA SER A 239 6.83 -43.60 -3.96
C SER A 239 5.95 -43.98 -5.17
N ARG A 240 5.16 -43.04 -5.73
CA ARG A 240 4.03 -43.33 -6.63
C ARG A 240 3.77 -42.23 -7.65
N VAL A 241 3.05 -42.57 -8.71
CA VAL A 241 2.54 -41.59 -9.69
C VAL A 241 1.41 -40.75 -9.09
N PHE A 242 1.47 -39.43 -9.30
CA PHE A 242 0.40 -38.47 -9.02
C PHE A 242 0.19 -37.55 -10.24
N LYS A 243 -0.92 -36.80 -10.27
CA LYS A 243 -1.29 -35.93 -11.41
C LYS A 243 -1.50 -34.49 -10.93
N VAL A 244 -0.93 -33.53 -11.66
CA VAL A 244 -1.10 -32.09 -11.46
C VAL A 244 -1.27 -31.44 -12.84
N GLY A 245 -2.41 -30.79 -13.05
CA GLY A 245 -2.78 -30.20 -14.33
C GLY A 245 -2.92 -31.26 -15.44
N SER A 246 -2.28 -31.00 -16.57
CA SER A 246 -2.14 -31.94 -17.68
C SER A 246 -1.05 -33.00 -17.46
N TYR A 247 -0.25 -32.91 -16.41
CA TYR A 247 0.96 -33.71 -16.23
C TYR A 247 0.82 -34.76 -15.12
N TYR A 248 1.45 -35.90 -15.32
CA TYR A 248 1.68 -36.96 -14.36
C TYR A 248 3.14 -36.90 -13.90
N TYR A 249 3.37 -37.11 -12.61
CA TYR A 249 4.67 -37.01 -11.96
C TYR A 249 4.97 -38.28 -11.20
N PHE A 250 6.23 -38.73 -11.23
CA PHE A 250 6.67 -39.95 -10.55
C PHE A 250 8.05 -39.78 -9.91
N PRO A 251 8.12 -39.69 -8.57
CA PRO A 251 9.39 -39.60 -7.84
C PRO A 251 10.10 -40.96 -7.73
N VAL A 252 11.38 -40.98 -8.05
CA VAL A 252 12.20 -42.21 -8.12
C VAL A 252 13.60 -41.97 -7.58
N GLN A 253 14.28 -43.04 -7.20
CA GLN A 253 15.64 -43.01 -6.68
C GLN A 253 16.51 -44.04 -7.39
N PHE A 254 17.54 -43.57 -8.10
CA PHE A 254 18.58 -44.42 -8.64
C PHE A 254 19.50 -44.89 -7.52
N TRP A 255 19.79 -46.19 -7.47
CA TRP A 255 20.85 -46.74 -6.66
C TRP A 255 22.01 -47.12 -7.59
N THR A 256 23.15 -46.46 -7.39
CA THR A 256 24.39 -46.67 -8.15
C THR A 256 25.52 -47.04 -7.18
N GLN A 257 26.71 -47.34 -7.72
CA GLN A 257 27.87 -47.68 -6.89
C GLN A 257 28.44 -46.44 -6.16
N ASP A 258 28.12 -45.24 -6.62
CA ASP A 258 28.61 -43.97 -6.07
C ASP A 258 27.61 -43.32 -5.10
N GLY A 259 26.38 -43.82 -5.01
CA GLY A 259 25.38 -43.38 -4.03
C GLY A 259 23.93 -43.57 -4.48
N GLN A 260 23.04 -42.82 -3.84
CA GLN A 260 21.63 -42.73 -4.21
C GLN A 260 21.35 -41.37 -4.84
N ILE A 261 20.71 -41.36 -6.02
CA ILE A 261 20.32 -40.12 -6.70
C ILE A 261 18.80 -40.10 -6.77
N SER A 262 18.18 -39.19 -6.03
CA SER A 262 16.73 -39.02 -6.01
C SER A 262 16.31 -37.95 -7.03
N THR A 263 15.21 -38.18 -7.74
CA THR A 263 14.68 -37.28 -8.78
C THR A 263 13.16 -37.44 -8.95
N ILE A 264 12.57 -36.71 -9.89
CA ILE A 264 11.18 -36.83 -10.31
C ILE A 264 11.13 -36.95 -11.84
N MET A 265 10.23 -37.80 -12.33
CA MET A 265 9.86 -37.92 -13.74
C MET A 265 8.54 -37.21 -14.03
N ARG A 266 8.36 -36.69 -15.24
CA ARG A 266 7.11 -36.09 -15.74
C ARG A 266 6.70 -36.69 -17.09
N THR A 267 5.40 -36.84 -17.32
CA THR A 267 4.76 -37.03 -18.64
C THR A 267 3.44 -36.26 -18.72
N ASP A 268 2.95 -35.90 -19.91
CA ASP A 268 1.56 -35.49 -20.16
C ASP A 268 0.65 -36.63 -20.65
N ASP A 269 1.21 -37.78 -21.05
CA ASP A 269 0.44 -38.97 -21.45
C ASP A 269 0.87 -40.23 -20.67
N ILE A 270 0.05 -40.58 -19.67
CA ILE A 270 0.21 -41.79 -18.86
C ILE A 270 0.11 -43.11 -19.65
N SER A 271 -0.33 -43.07 -20.91
CA SER A 271 -0.42 -44.24 -21.78
C SER A 271 0.86 -44.54 -22.58
N ASP A 272 1.83 -43.62 -22.59
CA ASP A 272 3.10 -43.74 -23.31
C ASP A 272 4.28 -43.80 -22.33
N ALA A 273 4.91 -44.97 -22.19
CA ALA A 273 6.10 -45.13 -21.33
C ALA A 273 7.33 -44.34 -21.84
N SER A 274 7.44 -44.13 -23.16
CA SER A 274 8.57 -43.44 -23.79
C SER A 274 8.53 -41.92 -23.62
N SER A 275 7.38 -41.37 -23.22
CA SER A 275 7.16 -39.94 -23.00
C SER A 275 7.79 -39.40 -21.71
N TRP A 276 8.08 -40.26 -20.73
CA TRP A 276 8.54 -39.84 -19.41
C TRP A 276 9.95 -39.23 -19.44
N ARG A 277 10.13 -38.10 -18.77
CA ARG A 277 11.41 -37.38 -18.67
C ARG A 277 11.79 -37.15 -17.22
N TYR A 278 13.03 -37.41 -16.82
CA TYR A 278 13.58 -37.00 -15.52
C TYR A 278 13.87 -35.50 -15.51
N TRP A 279 13.84 -34.91 -14.32
CA TRP A 279 14.26 -33.54 -14.04
C TRP A 279 15.76 -33.33 -14.32
N ASP A 280 16.11 -32.27 -15.06
CA ASP A 280 17.49 -31.90 -15.44
C ASP A 280 18.13 -30.83 -14.54
N GLY A 281 17.37 -30.28 -13.58
CA GLY A 281 17.74 -29.12 -12.77
C GLY A 281 16.90 -27.87 -13.08
N SER A 282 16.24 -27.82 -14.23
CA SER A 282 15.49 -26.66 -14.76
C SER A 282 14.17 -27.02 -15.46
N ASP A 283 14.09 -28.14 -16.17
CA ASP A 283 12.86 -28.73 -16.72
C ASP A 283 12.99 -30.27 -16.77
N PHE A 284 11.96 -30.97 -17.22
CA PHE A 284 11.97 -32.43 -17.40
C PHE A 284 12.37 -32.76 -18.84
N THR A 285 13.68 -32.88 -19.11
CA THR A 285 14.22 -33.11 -20.46
C THR A 285 14.99 -34.42 -20.64
N ILE A 286 15.48 -35.05 -19.57
CA ILE A 286 16.32 -36.26 -19.66
C ILE A 286 15.43 -37.48 -19.93
N PRO A 287 15.59 -38.21 -21.05
CA PRO A 287 14.78 -39.39 -21.37
C PRO A 287 15.15 -40.60 -20.52
N ASN A 288 14.18 -41.50 -20.30
CA ASN A 288 14.49 -42.86 -19.87
C ASN A 288 15.29 -43.60 -20.96
N VAL A 289 16.21 -44.47 -20.53
CA VAL A 289 17.01 -45.34 -21.40
C VAL A 289 17.04 -46.75 -20.82
N ASN A 290 16.95 -47.76 -21.69
CA ASN A 290 17.00 -49.17 -21.33
C ASN A 290 18.38 -49.73 -21.72
N PRO A 291 19.30 -49.99 -20.78
CA PRO A 291 20.67 -50.38 -21.12
C PRO A 291 20.76 -51.75 -21.80
N TYR A 292 19.72 -52.58 -21.73
CA TYR A 292 19.67 -53.88 -22.39
C TYR A 292 19.19 -53.82 -23.85
N TYR A 293 18.65 -52.68 -24.27
CA TYR A 293 18.08 -52.46 -25.60
C TYR A 293 18.82 -51.32 -26.35
N ASP A 294 19.09 -50.22 -25.66
CA ASP A 294 19.81 -49.05 -26.19
C ASP A 294 21.34 -49.24 -26.25
N VAL A 295 21.97 -48.54 -27.20
CA VAL A 295 23.43 -48.40 -27.27
C VAL A 295 23.86 -47.14 -26.51
N ILE A 296 24.00 -47.28 -25.19
CA ILE A 296 24.41 -46.19 -24.30
C ILE A 296 25.94 -46.06 -24.30
N THR A 297 26.47 -44.94 -24.83
CA THR A 297 27.92 -44.66 -24.86
C THR A 297 28.43 -43.86 -23.66
N ASP A 298 27.53 -43.16 -22.97
CA ASP A 298 27.82 -42.35 -21.77
C ASP A 298 26.67 -42.51 -20.75
N PRO A 299 26.68 -43.61 -19.96
CA PRO A 299 25.61 -43.88 -18.98
C PRO A 299 25.44 -42.82 -17.90
N GLU A 300 26.52 -42.11 -17.54
CA GLU A 300 26.50 -41.09 -16.48
C GLU A 300 25.68 -39.86 -16.92
N SER A 301 25.75 -39.49 -18.20
CA SER A 301 24.95 -38.40 -18.78
C SER A 301 23.43 -38.62 -18.76
N HIS A 302 22.97 -39.85 -18.52
CA HIS A 302 21.55 -40.21 -18.38
C HIS A 302 21.09 -40.26 -16.92
N LEU A 303 21.99 -40.05 -15.96
CA LEU A 303 21.60 -39.85 -14.57
C LEU A 303 21.14 -38.39 -14.36
N PRO A 304 20.05 -38.17 -13.60
CA PRO A 304 19.63 -36.82 -13.23
C PRO A 304 20.60 -36.22 -12.20
N PRO A 305 20.65 -34.88 -12.04
CA PRO A 305 21.31 -34.28 -10.88
C PRO A 305 20.59 -34.68 -9.58
N PRO A 306 21.30 -34.83 -8.45
CA PRO A 306 20.68 -35.06 -7.15
C PRO A 306 19.71 -33.93 -6.78
N ILE A 307 18.46 -34.26 -6.45
CA ILE A 307 17.42 -33.28 -6.10
C ILE A 307 17.77 -32.42 -4.87
N GLU A 308 18.71 -32.87 -4.03
CA GLU A 308 19.30 -32.09 -2.92
C GLU A 308 19.98 -30.77 -3.37
N ASN A 309 20.26 -30.61 -4.67
CA ASN A 309 20.82 -29.38 -5.26
C ASN A 309 19.80 -28.51 -6.02
N SER A 310 18.52 -28.90 -6.12
CA SER A 310 17.53 -28.20 -6.97
C SER A 310 16.46 -27.45 -6.17
N GLY A 311 16.73 -26.16 -5.92
CA GLY A 311 15.90 -25.22 -5.12
C GLY A 311 14.47 -24.92 -5.59
N TYR A 312 13.92 -25.65 -6.56
CA TYR A 312 12.67 -25.31 -7.26
C TYR A 312 11.57 -26.40 -7.19
N LEU A 313 11.89 -27.60 -6.70
CA LEU A 313 10.93 -28.72 -6.59
C LEU A 313 10.89 -29.25 -5.14
N HIS A 314 10.70 -28.35 -4.19
CA HIS A 314 10.64 -28.65 -2.75
C HIS A 314 9.26 -29.19 -2.34
N PHE A 315 9.06 -30.49 -2.58
CA PHE A 315 7.89 -31.17 -2.05
C PHE A 315 8.01 -31.36 -0.53
N ASN A 316 7.49 -30.38 0.21
CA ASN A 316 7.21 -30.46 1.65
C ASN A 316 8.45 -30.53 2.58
N ASP A 317 9.23 -29.45 2.55
CA ASP A 317 10.32 -29.14 3.50
C ASP A 317 9.86 -28.82 4.93
N ALA A 318 8.55 -28.78 5.20
CA ALA A 318 7.96 -28.46 6.50
C ALA A 318 7.40 -29.70 7.22
N LYS A 319 7.64 -30.87 6.65
CA LYS A 319 7.35 -32.16 7.23
C LYS A 319 5.80 -32.43 7.03
N ALA A 320 4.85 -31.53 7.28
CA ALA A 320 3.39 -31.69 6.97
C ALA A 320 2.86 -32.88 6.09
N THR A 321 2.11 -33.86 6.62
CA THR A 321 1.47 -34.90 5.78
C THR A 321 0.63 -34.26 4.67
N VAL A 322 0.72 -34.79 3.46
CA VAL A 322 -0.18 -34.42 2.37
C VAL A 322 -1.24 -35.50 2.17
N GLU A 323 -2.50 -35.12 2.32
CA GLU A 323 -3.65 -36.02 2.47
C GLU A 323 -4.75 -35.56 1.51
N GLY A 324 -5.14 -36.39 0.52
CA GLY A 324 -6.28 -36.10 -0.38
C GLY A 324 -6.15 -34.82 -1.25
N ILE A 325 -5.18 -34.79 -2.17
CA ILE A 325 -5.09 -33.73 -3.20
C ILE A 325 -6.20 -33.91 -4.26
N THR A 326 -6.91 -32.85 -4.61
CA THR A 326 -7.82 -32.76 -5.76
C THR A 326 -7.87 -31.33 -6.32
N TYR A 327 -8.47 -31.09 -7.49
CA TYR A 327 -8.64 -29.73 -8.03
C TYR A 327 -10.03 -29.17 -7.72
N SER A 328 -10.14 -28.08 -6.96
CA SER A 328 -11.42 -27.40 -6.70
C SER A 328 -11.81 -26.49 -7.86
N SER A 329 -12.86 -26.88 -8.58
CA SER A 329 -13.53 -26.03 -9.57
C SER A 329 -14.34 -24.88 -8.94
N TYR A 330 -14.58 -24.92 -7.62
CA TYR A 330 -15.21 -23.82 -6.89
C TYR A 330 -14.21 -22.69 -6.59
N PHE A 331 -12.98 -23.02 -6.17
CA PHE A 331 -11.92 -22.04 -5.93
C PHE A 331 -11.10 -21.72 -7.19
N GLY A 332 -11.12 -22.60 -8.19
CA GLY A 332 -10.20 -22.54 -9.34
C GLY A 332 -8.78 -23.02 -9.01
N LYS A 333 -8.58 -23.67 -7.86
CA LYS A 333 -7.28 -24.03 -7.26
C LYS A 333 -7.25 -25.50 -6.85
N TYR A 334 -6.06 -26.11 -6.79
CA TYR A 334 -5.88 -27.38 -6.08
C TYR A 334 -6.20 -27.22 -4.60
N ILE A 335 -6.70 -28.30 -3.99
CA ILE A 335 -7.00 -28.40 -2.57
C ILE A 335 -6.38 -29.69 -2.01
N ARG A 336 -5.76 -29.62 -0.84
CA ARG A 336 -5.33 -30.77 -0.03
C ARG A 336 -5.91 -30.67 1.38
N THR A 337 -5.92 -31.78 2.10
CA THR A 337 -6.18 -31.81 3.54
C THR A 337 -4.92 -32.16 4.35
N GLN A 338 -4.93 -31.82 5.64
CA GLN A 338 -3.89 -32.14 6.61
C GLN A 338 -4.51 -32.20 8.03
N ILE A 339 -4.19 -33.22 8.82
CA ILE A 339 -4.50 -33.22 10.27
C ILE A 339 -3.51 -32.31 11.03
N ARG A 340 -4.01 -31.42 11.91
CA ARG A 340 -3.19 -30.64 12.85
C ARG A 340 -3.68 -30.79 14.29
N ALA A 341 -2.75 -31.08 15.19
CA ALA A 341 -2.94 -31.01 16.64
C ALA A 341 -1.56 -30.94 17.33
N TYR A 342 -1.36 -29.98 18.22
CA TYR A 342 -0.06 -29.76 18.87
C TYR A 342 -0.23 -29.58 20.38
N ASN A 343 0.23 -30.55 21.16
CA ASN A 343 0.16 -30.49 22.63
C ASN A 343 1.01 -29.34 23.23
N SER A 344 1.97 -28.82 22.48
CA SER A 344 2.83 -27.68 22.84
C SER A 344 2.27 -26.31 22.44
N ASN A 345 1.25 -26.24 21.58
CA ASN A 345 0.63 -25.02 21.09
C ASN A 345 -0.88 -25.05 21.36
N PRO A 346 -1.35 -24.70 22.58
CA PRO A 346 -2.76 -24.81 22.96
C PRO A 346 -3.70 -23.85 22.21
N GLU A 347 -3.14 -22.89 21.45
CA GLU A 347 -3.89 -21.99 20.57
C GLU A 347 -4.34 -22.68 19.26
N ILE A 348 -3.73 -23.82 18.87
CA ILE A 348 -4.11 -24.56 17.65
C ILE A 348 -5.27 -25.52 17.95
N ILE A 349 -6.41 -25.29 17.30
CA ILE A 349 -7.61 -26.14 17.40
C ILE A 349 -7.31 -27.53 16.78
N PRO A 350 -7.45 -28.64 17.52
CA PRO A 350 -7.29 -29.97 16.93
C PRO A 350 -8.33 -30.23 15.84
N GLY A 351 -7.89 -30.64 14.65
CA GLY A 351 -8.79 -30.80 13.51
C GLY A 351 -8.14 -31.27 12.22
N VAL A 352 -9.00 -31.51 11.22
CA VAL A 352 -8.61 -31.53 9.81
C VAL A 352 -8.58 -30.09 9.32
N TYR A 353 -7.51 -29.73 8.65
CA TYR A 353 -7.32 -28.47 7.94
C TYR A 353 -7.29 -28.75 6.43
N PHE A 354 -7.63 -27.76 5.62
CA PHE A 354 -7.41 -27.76 4.17
C PHE A 354 -6.38 -26.70 3.79
N HIS A 355 -5.79 -26.87 2.61
CA HIS A 355 -4.91 -25.89 1.99
C HIS A 355 -5.21 -25.80 0.49
N LEU A 356 -5.03 -24.62 -0.10
CA LEU A 356 -5.25 -24.37 -1.53
C LEU A 356 -3.94 -24.13 -2.28
N SER A 357 -3.91 -24.25 -3.61
CA SER A 357 -2.71 -24.02 -4.43
C SER A 357 -3.08 -23.72 -5.88
N ASP A 358 -2.42 -22.75 -6.52
CA ASP A 358 -2.64 -22.49 -7.95
C ASP A 358 -1.95 -23.52 -8.86
N ASP A 359 -0.80 -24.06 -8.44
CA ASP A 359 0.06 -24.94 -9.25
C ASP A 359 0.16 -26.39 -8.75
N GLY A 360 -0.35 -26.69 -7.55
CA GLY A 360 -0.27 -28.01 -6.88
C GLY A 360 1.00 -28.22 -6.05
N PHE A 361 1.92 -27.25 -6.03
CA PHE A 361 3.23 -27.32 -5.38
C PHE A 361 3.37 -26.26 -4.27
N ASN A 362 2.95 -25.04 -4.56
CA ASN A 362 2.91 -23.91 -3.63
C ASN A 362 1.53 -23.82 -2.99
N TRP A 363 1.43 -24.22 -1.71
CA TRP A 363 0.16 -24.51 -1.02
C TRP A 363 -0.53 -23.26 -0.45
N SER A 364 -1.26 -23.40 0.66
CA SER A 364 -1.75 -22.27 1.47
C SER A 364 -1.33 -22.46 2.92
N GLY A 365 -1.54 -21.46 3.75
CA GLY A 365 -1.58 -21.63 5.18
C GLY A 365 -2.79 -22.52 5.56
N PRO A 366 -2.73 -23.18 6.72
CA PRO A 366 -3.73 -24.18 7.10
C PRO A 366 -5.07 -23.56 7.51
N GLN A 367 -6.14 -23.86 6.75
CA GLN A 367 -7.52 -23.44 7.03
C GLN A 367 -8.32 -24.53 7.73
N LEU A 368 -9.00 -24.25 8.85
CA LEU A 368 -9.69 -25.28 9.64
C LEU A 368 -10.94 -25.81 8.90
N LEU A 369 -10.91 -27.07 8.48
CA LEU A 369 -12.01 -27.74 7.78
C LEU A 369 -13.00 -28.39 8.76
N TYR A 370 -12.48 -29.19 9.70
CA TYR A 370 -13.27 -30.01 10.61
C TYR A 370 -12.62 -30.09 11.99
N ARG A 371 -13.32 -29.61 13.02
CA ARG A 371 -12.83 -29.61 14.41
C ARG A 371 -13.06 -30.97 15.06
N LEU A 372 -12.02 -31.52 15.69
CA LEU A 372 -12.13 -32.70 16.55
C LEU A 372 -12.56 -32.31 17.96
N SER A 373 -13.34 -33.17 18.62
CA SER A 373 -14.03 -32.87 19.87
C SER A 373 -13.08 -32.68 21.06
N ASN A 374 -12.02 -33.48 21.14
CA ASN A 374 -11.02 -33.37 22.21
C ASN A 374 -9.60 -33.67 21.72
N ALA A 375 -8.62 -32.87 22.17
CA ALA A 375 -7.20 -33.17 21.95
C ALA A 375 -6.80 -34.58 22.48
N SER A 376 -7.49 -35.08 23.51
CA SER A 376 -7.25 -36.41 24.08
C SER A 376 -7.66 -37.58 23.19
N GLU A 377 -8.41 -37.34 22.11
CA GLU A 377 -8.71 -38.38 21.09
C GLU A 377 -7.45 -38.73 20.26
N LEU A 378 -6.41 -37.89 20.32
CA LEU A 378 -5.12 -38.04 19.64
C LEU A 378 -3.98 -38.51 20.58
N ASN A 379 -4.27 -38.78 21.85
CA ASN A 379 -3.23 -39.07 22.85
C ASN A 379 -2.62 -40.48 22.71
N ASN A 380 -1.49 -40.60 22.00
CA ASN A 380 -0.39 -41.54 22.30
C ASN A 380 0.93 -41.22 21.55
N GLY A 381 1.35 -39.95 21.53
CA GLY A 381 2.46 -39.48 20.67
C GLY A 381 2.00 -39.32 19.21
N VAL A 382 2.76 -38.74 18.29
CA VAL A 382 4.22 -38.60 18.16
C VAL A 382 4.51 -37.32 17.36
N GLU A 383 5.62 -36.62 17.63
CA GLU A 383 6.16 -35.66 16.65
C GLU A 383 6.71 -36.42 15.44
N LEU A 384 6.24 -36.06 14.25
CA LEU A 384 6.56 -36.67 12.93
C LEU A 384 5.81 -37.96 12.59
N GLY A 385 5.37 -38.09 11.34
CA GLY A 385 5.23 -39.40 10.70
C GLY A 385 4.06 -40.29 11.15
N GLY A 386 2.97 -39.72 11.66
CA GLY A 386 1.66 -40.22 11.28
C GLY A 386 1.15 -41.58 11.80
N ARG A 387 0.32 -41.52 12.84
CA ARG A 387 -0.90 -42.34 13.07
C ARG A 387 -1.44 -41.96 14.45
N SER A 388 -2.68 -41.51 14.55
CA SER A 388 -3.41 -41.58 15.82
C SER A 388 -4.17 -42.90 15.86
N GLU A 389 -4.28 -43.52 17.02
CA GLU A 389 -4.97 -44.82 17.19
C GLU A 389 -6.50 -44.72 17.05
N ASN A 390 -7.05 -43.56 16.65
CA ASN A 390 -8.49 -43.28 16.59
C ASN A 390 -8.96 -42.60 15.29
N PHE A 391 -8.13 -41.77 14.62
CA PHE A 391 -8.49 -41.00 13.42
C PHE A 391 -7.32 -40.95 12.40
N ALA A 392 -7.61 -41.22 11.12
CA ALA A 392 -6.70 -41.00 10.00
C ALA A 392 -7.46 -40.79 8.68
N TYR A 393 -6.72 -40.54 7.60
CA TYR A 393 -7.20 -40.67 6.23
C TYR A 393 -8.33 -39.70 5.78
N PRO A 394 -8.31 -38.39 6.14
CA PRO A 394 -9.22 -37.43 5.54
C PRO A 394 -8.93 -37.27 4.05
N VAL A 395 -9.99 -37.29 3.24
CA VAL A 395 -9.98 -36.98 1.82
C VAL A 395 -11.27 -36.27 1.44
N LEU A 396 -11.19 -35.31 0.52
CA LEU A 396 -12.35 -34.62 -0.04
C LEU A 396 -12.83 -35.33 -1.31
N VAL A 397 -14.14 -35.58 -1.41
CA VAL A 397 -14.79 -36.24 -2.55
C VAL A 397 -16.00 -35.40 -2.98
N ASP A 398 -16.16 -35.12 -4.27
CA ASP A 398 -17.29 -34.32 -4.77
C ASP A 398 -18.64 -34.98 -4.47
N GLN A 399 -19.60 -34.20 -3.95
CA GLN A 399 -20.90 -34.75 -3.54
C GLN A 399 -21.79 -35.16 -4.73
N THR A 400 -21.61 -34.53 -5.88
CA THR A 400 -22.43 -34.76 -7.08
C THR A 400 -21.80 -35.78 -8.03
N ASN A 401 -20.47 -35.74 -8.14
CA ASN A 401 -19.66 -36.51 -9.07
C ASN A 401 -18.46 -37.16 -8.33
N PRO A 402 -18.69 -38.13 -7.42
CA PRO A 402 -17.66 -38.71 -6.53
C PRO A 402 -16.56 -39.54 -7.23
N GLY A 403 -16.48 -39.47 -8.57
CA GLY A 403 -15.40 -40.01 -9.40
C GLY A 403 -14.92 -38.99 -10.44
N SER A 404 -14.93 -37.69 -10.10
CA SER A 404 -14.35 -36.61 -10.89
C SER A 404 -12.94 -36.27 -10.39
N ASP A 405 -12.03 -35.92 -11.31
CA ASP A 405 -10.72 -35.30 -10.99
C ASP A 405 -10.86 -33.93 -10.27
N THR A 406 -12.09 -33.41 -10.16
CA THR A 406 -12.39 -32.08 -9.62
C THR A 406 -13.45 -32.08 -8.52
N LEU A 407 -13.26 -31.22 -7.51
CA LEU A 407 -14.18 -30.90 -6.42
C LEU A 407 -15.01 -29.65 -6.74
N GLY A 408 -16.32 -29.68 -6.53
CA GLY A 408 -17.20 -28.51 -6.62
C GLY A 408 -17.37 -27.80 -5.27
N GLN A 409 -18.45 -27.01 -5.15
CA GLN A 409 -18.79 -26.30 -3.92
C GLN A 409 -19.18 -27.24 -2.76
N SER A 410 -19.79 -28.38 -3.09
CA SER A 410 -20.34 -29.34 -2.13
C SER A 410 -19.58 -30.66 -2.19
N ALA A 411 -19.06 -31.08 -1.05
CA ALA A 411 -18.11 -32.17 -0.90
C ALA A 411 -18.48 -33.08 0.28
N TRP A 412 -17.86 -34.26 0.31
CA TRP A 412 -17.77 -35.13 1.48
C TRP A 412 -16.33 -35.16 1.96
N LEU A 413 -16.10 -34.80 3.22
CA LEU A 413 -14.89 -35.17 3.94
C LEU A 413 -15.07 -36.62 4.41
N PHE A 414 -14.45 -37.56 3.73
CA PHE A 414 -14.33 -38.96 4.17
C PHE A 414 -13.11 -39.12 5.06
N TYR A 415 -13.20 -39.92 6.11
CA TYR A 415 -12.06 -40.26 6.97
C TYR A 415 -12.23 -41.63 7.63
N VAL A 416 -11.17 -42.19 8.20
CA VAL A 416 -11.16 -43.50 8.84
C VAL A 416 -11.01 -43.38 10.35
N THR A 417 -11.83 -44.14 11.07
CA THR A 417 -11.74 -44.34 12.51
C THR A 417 -11.34 -45.77 12.86
N PHE A 418 -10.71 -45.91 14.01
CA PHE A 418 -10.11 -47.14 14.51
C PHE A 418 -10.81 -47.51 15.82
N ASN A 419 -11.03 -48.80 16.09
CA ASN A 419 -11.58 -49.25 17.36
C ASN A 419 -10.46 -49.75 18.29
N PRO A 420 -10.15 -49.05 19.40
CA PRO A 420 -9.04 -49.40 20.28
C PRO A 420 -9.25 -50.71 21.08
N ALA A 421 -10.45 -51.31 21.05
CA ALA A 421 -10.76 -52.51 21.82
C ALA A 421 -10.29 -53.84 21.18
N ASN A 422 -9.86 -53.85 19.90
CA ASN A 422 -9.54 -55.06 19.14
C ASN A 422 -8.05 -55.14 18.75
N THR A 423 -7.18 -55.55 19.68
CA THR A 423 -5.71 -55.63 19.49
C THR A 423 -5.24 -56.82 18.64
N GLY A 424 -6.04 -57.29 17.67
CA GLY A 424 -5.75 -58.50 16.89
C GLY A 424 -6.48 -58.62 15.54
N ASN A 425 -7.45 -57.74 15.27
CA ASN A 425 -8.04 -57.55 13.95
C ASN A 425 -8.22 -56.05 13.75
N ALA A 426 -7.87 -55.55 12.56
CA ALA A 426 -7.96 -54.14 12.22
C ALA A 426 -9.43 -53.72 12.01
N ASP A 427 -10.17 -53.54 13.11
CA ASP A 427 -11.49 -52.90 13.05
C ASP A 427 -11.31 -51.44 12.63
N ARG A 428 -11.92 -51.11 11.49
CA ARG A 428 -11.85 -49.84 10.78
C ARG A 428 -13.28 -49.44 10.44
N ASN A 429 -13.57 -48.16 10.57
CA ASN A 429 -14.87 -47.60 10.21
C ASN A 429 -14.64 -46.37 9.34
N ILE A 430 -15.18 -46.39 8.12
CA ILE A 430 -15.17 -45.21 7.24
C ILE A 430 -16.31 -44.30 7.69
N ARG A 431 -15.97 -43.07 8.02
CA ARG A 431 -16.92 -42.01 8.37
C ARG A 431 -16.90 -40.92 7.31
N ARG A 432 -17.94 -40.10 7.27
CA ARG A 432 -17.97 -38.90 6.42
C ARG A 432 -18.76 -37.76 7.04
N VAL A 433 -18.42 -36.55 6.61
CA VAL A 433 -19.08 -35.28 6.96
C VAL A 433 -19.37 -34.54 5.65
N GLN A 434 -20.56 -33.97 5.49
CA GLN A 434 -20.84 -33.08 4.35
C GLN A 434 -20.11 -31.75 4.57
N VAL A 435 -19.50 -31.23 3.52
CA VAL A 435 -18.71 -29.99 3.50
C VAL A 435 -19.28 -29.12 2.39
N ASP A 436 -19.89 -27.99 2.73
CA ASP A 436 -20.30 -26.98 1.76
C ASP A 436 -19.41 -25.74 1.92
N PHE A 437 -18.65 -25.43 0.88
CA PHE A 437 -17.79 -24.24 0.84
C PHE A 437 -18.60 -22.99 0.52
N ALA A 438 -18.31 -21.88 1.19
CA ALA A 438 -18.88 -20.57 0.89
C ALA A 438 -17.86 -19.45 1.06
N THR A 439 -17.70 -18.61 0.04
CA THR A 439 -17.04 -17.30 0.18
C THR A 439 -17.88 -16.39 1.08
N HIS A 440 -17.22 -15.50 1.81
CA HIS A 440 -17.89 -14.47 2.61
C HIS A 440 -17.69 -13.08 1.99
N SER A 441 -18.52 -12.13 2.41
CA SER A 441 -18.33 -10.72 2.09
C SER A 441 -17.16 -10.17 2.91
N VAL A 442 -16.24 -9.48 2.24
CA VAL A 442 -15.09 -8.81 2.84
C VAL A 442 -15.29 -7.32 2.60
N THR A 443 -15.60 -6.57 3.67
CA THR A 443 -15.77 -5.12 3.65
C THR A 443 -14.64 -4.40 4.37
N GLY A 444 -13.78 -5.14 5.07
CA GLY A 444 -12.78 -4.58 5.97
C GLY A 444 -12.25 -5.59 6.97
N PHE A 445 -11.32 -5.12 7.81
CA PHE A 445 -10.59 -5.90 8.81
C PHE A 445 -10.56 -5.15 10.13
N THR A 446 -10.58 -5.86 11.26
CA THR A 446 -10.49 -5.24 12.59
C THR A 446 -9.15 -5.60 13.23
N VAL A 447 -8.23 -4.63 13.28
CA VAL A 447 -6.95 -4.73 13.97
C VAL A 447 -7.22 -4.95 15.46
N THR A 448 -6.57 -5.94 16.06
CA THR A 448 -6.81 -6.34 17.47
C THR A 448 -5.53 -6.60 18.25
N HIS A 449 -4.39 -6.67 17.56
CA HIS A 449 -3.07 -7.03 18.09
C HIS A 449 -1.98 -6.04 17.62
N THR A 450 -0.83 -6.05 18.30
CA THR A 450 0.36 -5.23 18.04
C THR A 450 1.60 -5.96 18.57
N ASN A 451 2.82 -5.49 18.28
CA ASN A 451 4.09 -6.12 18.72
C ASN A 451 4.23 -7.60 18.26
N LEU A 452 3.86 -7.90 17.01
CA LEU A 452 3.98 -9.25 16.47
C LEU A 452 5.35 -9.40 15.76
N ASN A 453 6.31 -10.07 16.41
CA ASN A 453 7.68 -10.36 15.90
C ASN A 453 7.75 -11.17 14.58
N LEU A 454 6.60 -11.50 13.97
CA LEU A 454 6.45 -12.16 12.69
C LEU A 454 5.15 -11.62 12.05
N PRO A 455 5.21 -10.50 11.30
CA PRO A 455 4.04 -9.90 10.68
C PRO A 455 4.16 -9.95 9.15
N GLU A 456 3.71 -11.04 8.57
CA GLU A 456 2.92 -10.96 7.33
C GLU A 456 1.61 -11.69 7.61
N ASP A 457 0.57 -11.40 6.82
CA ASP A 457 -0.62 -12.23 6.88
C ASP A 457 -0.24 -13.66 6.44
N ALA A 458 -0.76 -14.70 7.11
CA ALA A 458 -0.37 -16.08 6.80
C ALA A 458 -1.01 -16.61 5.51
N ASN A 459 -2.07 -15.97 5.03
CA ASN A 459 -2.76 -16.30 3.80
C ASN A 459 -3.17 -15.05 2.99
N PRO A 460 -2.21 -14.23 2.50
CA PRO A 460 -2.55 -12.96 1.88
C PRO A 460 -3.48 -13.09 0.66
N GLY A 461 -4.63 -12.44 0.74
CA GLY A 461 -5.72 -12.46 -0.24
C GLY A 461 -6.81 -13.50 0.05
N ASP A 462 -6.93 -14.01 1.28
CA ASP A 462 -7.89 -15.07 1.62
C ASP A 462 -9.25 -14.58 2.16
N GLY A 463 -9.34 -13.32 2.57
CA GLY A 463 -10.52 -12.67 3.13
C GLY A 463 -10.44 -12.33 4.62
N TYR A 464 -9.38 -12.73 5.32
CA TYR A 464 -9.22 -12.57 6.77
C TYR A 464 -7.88 -11.91 7.09
N CYS A 465 -7.86 -11.23 8.23
CA CYS A 465 -6.64 -10.65 8.76
C CYS A 465 -6.11 -11.58 9.87
N ASP A 466 -5.18 -12.47 9.53
CA ASP A 466 -4.62 -13.45 10.46
C ASP A 466 -3.16 -13.81 10.13
N ASN A 467 -2.24 -13.57 11.07
CA ASN A 467 -0.86 -14.05 11.02
C ASN A 467 -0.68 -15.59 11.18
N GLY A 468 -1.75 -16.37 11.08
CA GLY A 468 -1.77 -17.84 11.22
C GLY A 468 -1.97 -18.33 12.67
N TYR A 469 -2.22 -17.41 13.61
CA TYR A 469 -2.44 -17.67 15.04
C TYR A 469 -3.71 -16.99 15.59
N GLY A 470 -4.62 -16.56 14.72
CA GLY A 470 -5.83 -15.79 15.05
C GLY A 470 -5.56 -14.31 15.35
N ARG A 471 -4.50 -13.69 14.81
CA ARG A 471 -4.07 -12.34 15.21
C ARG A 471 -3.98 -11.36 14.03
N CYS A 472 -4.73 -10.27 14.13
CA CYS A 472 -4.74 -9.16 13.18
C CYS A 472 -3.97 -7.95 13.73
N SER A 473 -2.86 -7.58 13.09
CA SER A 473 -2.12 -6.32 13.30
C SER A 473 -2.34 -5.34 12.12
N VAL A 474 -1.72 -4.16 12.16
CA VAL A 474 -1.81 -3.18 11.04
C VAL A 474 -1.14 -3.73 9.79
N ILE A 475 0.02 -4.39 9.93
CA ILE A 475 0.73 -5.01 8.79
C ILE A 475 -0.14 -6.10 8.15
N THR A 476 -0.73 -7.00 8.93
CA THR A 476 -1.52 -8.12 8.36
C THR A 476 -2.76 -7.59 7.64
N ALA A 477 -3.47 -6.60 8.21
CA ALA A 477 -4.63 -5.99 7.58
C ALA A 477 -4.29 -5.29 6.25
N ILE A 478 -3.10 -4.67 6.16
CA ILE A 478 -2.62 -4.03 4.93
C ILE A 478 -2.17 -5.07 3.89
N ASN A 479 -1.45 -6.12 4.30
CA ASN A 479 -1.02 -7.19 3.40
C ASN A 479 -2.22 -7.92 2.79
N GLU A 480 -3.23 -8.23 3.60
CA GLU A 480 -4.50 -8.79 3.14
C GLU A 480 -5.23 -7.84 2.17
N SER A 481 -5.34 -6.55 2.53
CA SER A 481 -5.96 -5.52 1.67
C SER A 481 -5.26 -5.34 0.32
N ASN A 482 -3.93 -5.57 0.29
CA ASN A 482 -3.07 -5.39 -0.88
C ASN A 482 -3.18 -6.53 -1.88
N GLN A 483 -3.12 -7.78 -1.41
CA GLN A 483 -3.31 -8.94 -2.28
C GLN A 483 -4.75 -9.03 -2.76
N ARG A 484 -5.69 -8.77 -1.84
CA ARG A 484 -7.14 -8.67 -2.03
C ARG A 484 -7.80 -9.97 -2.51
N PRO A 485 -8.88 -10.43 -1.86
CA PRO A 485 -9.55 -11.65 -2.27
C PRO A 485 -10.01 -11.61 -3.74
N PRO A 486 -9.83 -12.68 -4.53
CA PRO A 486 -10.16 -12.69 -5.96
C PRO A 486 -11.61 -12.35 -6.31
N TRP A 487 -12.54 -12.50 -5.35
CA TRP A 487 -13.96 -12.13 -5.48
C TRP A 487 -14.29 -10.69 -5.07
N VAL A 488 -13.30 -9.91 -4.58
CA VAL A 488 -13.43 -8.49 -4.24
C VAL A 488 -12.77 -7.65 -5.33
N ALA A 489 -13.55 -6.84 -6.04
CA ALA A 489 -13.03 -6.01 -7.11
C ALA A 489 -11.98 -5.00 -6.59
N ALA A 490 -10.93 -4.73 -7.37
CA ALA A 490 -9.85 -3.81 -6.97
C ALA A 490 -10.31 -2.35 -6.73
N SER A 491 -11.50 -1.98 -7.21
CA SER A 491 -12.15 -0.69 -6.98
C SER A 491 -12.88 -0.58 -5.63
N GLU A 492 -13.19 -1.71 -4.98
CA GLU A 492 -13.89 -1.70 -3.70
C GLU A 492 -13.05 -1.07 -2.60
N GLU A 493 -13.73 -0.51 -1.61
CA GLU A 493 -13.12 0.18 -0.49
C GLU A 493 -13.12 -0.76 0.73
N LEU A 494 -11.94 -1.24 1.14
CA LEU A 494 -11.80 -2.06 2.34
C LEU A 494 -11.45 -1.16 3.53
N VAL A 495 -12.19 -1.33 4.63
CA VAL A 495 -12.02 -0.52 5.85
C VAL A 495 -11.17 -1.26 6.87
N ILE A 496 -10.03 -0.71 7.26
CA ILE A 496 -9.22 -1.16 8.39
C ILE A 496 -9.70 -0.40 9.63
N GLU A 497 -10.48 -1.09 10.46
CA GLU A 497 -10.98 -0.62 11.76
C GLU A 497 -10.10 -1.15 12.91
N PHE A 498 -10.31 -0.63 14.11
CA PHE A 498 -9.51 -0.97 15.29
C PHE A 498 -10.38 -1.41 16.45
N GLY A 499 -10.09 -2.60 16.97
CA GLY A 499 -10.84 -3.22 18.06
C GLY A 499 -10.57 -2.58 19.42
N ASN A 500 -11.61 -2.50 20.25
CA ASN A 500 -11.61 -1.86 21.58
C ASN A 500 -10.65 -2.46 22.63
N SER A 501 -9.87 -3.49 22.27
CA SER A 501 -8.77 -4.03 23.08
C SER A 501 -7.45 -3.28 22.90
N LEU A 502 -7.32 -2.44 21.86
CA LEU A 502 -6.12 -1.66 21.57
C LEU A 502 -6.07 -0.38 22.41
N SER A 503 -4.85 0.01 22.82
CA SER A 503 -4.61 1.25 23.55
C SER A 503 -3.12 1.60 23.55
N GLY A 504 -2.79 2.89 23.64
CA GLY A 504 -1.40 3.35 23.73
C GLY A 504 -0.73 3.40 22.37
N VAL A 505 0.45 2.81 22.24
CA VAL A 505 1.24 2.78 20.99
C VAL A 505 1.12 1.42 20.34
N ILE A 506 0.68 1.40 19.09
CA ILE A 506 0.74 0.27 18.16
C ILE A 506 2.09 0.33 17.48
N THR A 507 2.92 -0.66 17.78
CA THR A 507 4.22 -0.88 17.13
C THR A 507 4.14 -2.08 16.21
N GLU A 508 4.87 -1.99 15.10
CA GLU A 508 4.98 -2.99 14.04
C GLU A 508 6.44 -2.96 13.53
N ASP A 509 6.92 -4.06 12.96
CA ASP A 509 8.35 -4.21 12.61
C ASP A 509 8.85 -3.24 11.51
N TYR A 510 7.95 -2.72 10.67
CA TYR A 510 8.28 -1.81 9.56
C TYR A 510 7.09 -0.98 9.08
N ALA A 511 7.38 0.13 8.38
CA ALA A 511 6.38 0.97 7.73
C ALA A 511 5.69 0.22 6.58
N SER A 512 4.39 -0.03 6.68
CA SER A 512 3.65 -0.84 5.70
C SER A 512 3.38 -0.05 4.41
N THR A 513 3.55 -0.69 3.25
CA THR A 513 3.16 -0.11 1.96
C THR A 513 1.76 -0.56 1.56
N VAL A 514 0.87 0.39 1.32
CA VAL A 514 -0.52 0.22 0.88
C VAL A 514 -0.56 0.43 -0.64
N THR A 515 -1.02 -0.56 -1.41
CA THR A 515 -1.05 -0.53 -2.90
C THR A 515 -2.45 -0.68 -3.49
N LYS A 516 -3.47 -0.89 -2.65
CA LYS A 516 -4.89 -0.95 -3.02
C LYS A 516 -5.69 0.04 -2.21
N LYS A 517 -6.80 0.53 -2.77
CA LYS A 517 -7.68 1.49 -2.13
C LYS A 517 -8.23 0.95 -0.80
N ILE A 518 -7.95 1.65 0.29
CA ILE A 518 -8.46 1.36 1.65
C ILE A 518 -8.91 2.62 2.39
N VAL A 519 -9.67 2.41 3.46
CA VAL A 519 -9.88 3.39 4.54
C VAL A 519 -9.16 2.88 5.78
N ILE A 520 -8.44 3.76 6.49
CA ILE A 520 -7.98 3.50 7.86
C ILE A 520 -8.88 4.31 8.78
N ASP A 521 -9.64 3.61 9.62
CA ASP A 521 -10.74 4.18 10.40
C ASP A 521 -10.58 3.95 11.90
N GLY A 522 -9.95 4.91 12.58
CA GLY A 522 -9.92 4.96 14.04
C GLY A 522 -11.22 5.50 14.67
N THR A 523 -12.16 6.00 13.87
CA THR A 523 -13.36 6.68 14.39
C THR A 523 -14.41 5.72 14.99
N THR A 524 -14.28 4.42 14.73
CA THR A 524 -15.12 3.37 15.30
C THR A 524 -14.65 2.90 16.69
N HIS A 525 -13.45 3.29 17.13
CA HIS A 525 -12.91 2.93 18.43
C HIS A 525 -13.61 3.70 19.56
N SER A 526 -13.99 3.03 20.64
CA SER A 526 -14.84 3.59 21.70
C SER A 526 -14.23 4.75 22.51
N SER A 527 -12.90 4.94 22.44
CA SER A 527 -12.20 6.09 23.03
C SER A 527 -12.03 7.28 22.08
N TYR A 528 -12.38 7.14 20.80
CA TYR A 528 -12.30 8.24 19.85
C TYR A 528 -13.33 9.32 20.17
N VAL A 529 -12.90 10.58 20.18
CA VAL A 529 -13.76 11.76 20.28
C VAL A 529 -13.36 12.69 19.15
N ALA A 530 -14.28 13.02 18.25
CA ALA A 530 -14.03 13.89 17.11
C ALA A 530 -13.73 15.34 17.55
N ASN A 531 -12.87 16.03 16.78
CA ASN A 531 -12.62 17.45 16.98
C ASN A 531 -13.91 18.26 16.71
N THR A 532 -14.16 19.27 17.52
CA THR A 532 -15.31 20.18 17.37
C THR A 532 -14.91 21.66 17.28
N ASN A 533 -13.70 22.02 17.71
CA ASN A 533 -13.15 23.36 17.61
C ASN A 533 -12.67 23.66 16.17
N ALA A 534 -12.88 24.87 15.67
CA ALA A 534 -12.19 25.33 14.48
C ALA A 534 -10.66 25.41 14.74
N PRO A 535 -9.79 25.37 13.70
CA PRO A 535 -8.34 25.45 13.91
C PRO A 535 -7.88 26.68 14.71
N THR A 536 -8.59 27.80 14.60
CA THR A 536 -8.37 29.04 15.36
C THR A 536 -8.84 28.98 16.81
N GLU A 537 -9.55 27.92 17.21
CA GLU A 537 -10.07 27.65 18.55
C GLU A 537 -9.33 26.49 19.24
N GLY A 538 -8.29 25.95 18.61
CA GLY A 538 -7.49 24.84 19.14
C GLY A 538 -7.96 23.46 18.69
N TRP A 539 -7.50 22.43 19.41
CA TRP A 539 -7.78 21.02 19.16
C TRP A 539 -8.38 20.38 20.42
N ASN A 540 -9.49 19.66 20.27
CA ASN A 540 -10.14 18.94 21.38
C ASN A 540 -10.50 17.47 21.07
N ALA A 541 -10.00 16.91 19.96
CA ALA A 541 -10.19 15.48 19.68
C ALA A 541 -9.39 14.59 20.63
N THR A 542 -9.93 13.41 20.92
CA THR A 542 -9.20 12.31 21.54
C THR A 542 -8.98 11.22 20.50
N LEU A 543 -7.71 10.88 20.24
CA LEU A 543 -7.33 9.80 19.34
C LEU A 543 -7.07 8.52 20.16
N PRO A 544 -7.43 7.33 19.64
CA PRO A 544 -7.48 6.10 20.45
C PRO A 544 -6.09 5.50 20.76
N PHE A 545 -5.15 5.64 19.84
CA PHE A 545 -3.79 5.07 19.88
C PHE A 545 -2.91 5.79 18.85
N GLU A 546 -1.59 5.58 18.96
CA GLU A 546 -0.56 5.98 18.00
C GLU A 546 -0.10 4.76 17.19
N ILE A 547 0.18 4.91 15.88
CA ILE A 547 0.85 3.90 15.04
C ILE A 547 2.29 4.39 14.79
N GLU A 548 3.25 3.79 15.49
CA GLU A 548 4.66 4.25 15.50
C GLU A 548 5.42 3.90 14.22
N SER A 549 5.06 2.81 13.53
CA SER A 549 5.80 2.32 12.36
C SER A 549 5.68 3.17 11.10
N GLY A 550 4.63 3.99 11.00
CA GLY A 550 4.32 4.79 9.80
C GLY A 550 3.77 3.96 8.62
N LEU A 551 3.32 4.66 7.57
CA LEU A 551 2.66 4.07 6.41
C LEU A 551 3.08 4.72 5.08
N ASN A 552 3.17 3.92 4.02
CA ASN A 552 3.47 4.39 2.67
C ASN A 552 2.28 4.08 1.74
N PHE A 553 1.66 5.08 1.12
CA PHE A 553 0.52 4.87 0.21
C PHE A 553 0.96 4.92 -1.26
N GLN A 554 0.46 3.98 -2.07
CA GLN A 554 0.61 3.91 -3.52
C GLN A 554 -0.77 3.83 -4.19
N GLY A 555 -0.95 4.54 -5.30
CA GLY A 555 -2.26 4.76 -5.93
C GLY A 555 -3.11 5.84 -5.22
N SER A 556 -4.36 5.98 -5.65
CA SER A 556 -5.26 7.05 -5.21
C SER A 556 -6.59 6.55 -4.61
N GLY A 557 -7.30 7.45 -3.93
CA GLY A 557 -8.61 7.18 -3.32
C GLY A 557 -8.54 6.62 -1.89
N HIS A 558 -7.35 6.61 -1.27
CA HIS A 558 -7.17 6.22 0.12
C HIS A 558 -7.72 7.27 1.09
N LEU A 559 -8.25 6.83 2.23
CA LEU A 559 -8.74 7.71 3.31
C LEU A 559 -8.12 7.31 4.65
N VAL A 560 -7.62 8.28 5.42
CA VAL A 560 -7.16 8.10 6.80
C VAL A 560 -8.00 9.00 7.71
N LYS A 561 -8.62 8.43 8.73
CA LYS A 561 -9.45 9.18 9.69
C LYS A 561 -9.38 8.67 11.12
N GLY A 562 -9.36 9.59 12.09
CA GLY A 562 -9.48 9.30 13.52
C GLY A 562 -8.29 8.59 14.16
N VAL A 563 -7.10 8.67 13.58
CA VAL A 563 -5.88 7.95 14.05
C VAL A 563 -4.71 8.90 14.27
N HIS A 564 -3.76 8.50 15.13
CA HIS A 564 -2.43 9.12 15.20
C HIS A 564 -1.43 8.18 14.53
N ILE A 565 -0.65 8.68 13.57
CA ILE A 565 0.40 7.94 12.85
C ILE A 565 1.70 8.78 12.86
N SER A 566 2.84 8.15 13.17
CA SER A 566 4.14 8.81 13.25
C SER A 566 4.61 9.41 11.91
N SER A 567 4.40 8.68 10.81
CA SER A 567 4.75 9.14 9.48
C SER A 567 3.85 8.58 8.40
N ILE A 568 3.53 9.41 7.41
CA ILE A 568 2.87 9.01 6.18
C ILE A 568 3.69 9.52 4.99
N SER A 569 4.01 8.62 4.05
CA SER A 569 4.53 8.99 2.73
C SER A 569 3.55 8.56 1.64
N VAL A 570 3.36 9.39 0.61
CA VAL A 570 2.35 9.18 -0.44
C VAL A 570 3.00 9.22 -1.82
N GLY A 571 3.10 8.07 -2.46
CA GLY A 571 3.74 7.87 -3.75
C GLY A 571 5.26 7.89 -3.70
N SER A 572 5.84 8.12 -4.87
CA SER A 572 7.26 8.36 -5.09
C SER A 572 7.42 9.40 -6.21
N GLU A 573 8.63 9.87 -6.47
CA GLU A 573 8.91 10.86 -7.53
C GLU A 573 8.43 10.44 -8.94
N SER A 574 8.15 9.15 -9.18
CA SER A 574 7.75 8.60 -10.47
C SER A 574 6.31 8.05 -10.53
N ASP A 575 5.50 8.24 -9.48
CA ASP A 575 4.17 7.61 -9.37
C ASP A 575 3.04 8.61 -9.03
N THR A 576 1.82 8.34 -9.51
CA THR A 576 0.64 9.18 -9.28
C THR A 576 -0.22 8.63 -8.15
N SER A 577 0.15 8.98 -6.93
CA SER A 577 -0.54 8.57 -5.69
C SER A 577 -1.25 9.73 -4.99
N ALA A 578 -2.33 9.46 -4.25
CA ALA A 578 -3.05 10.49 -3.49
C ALA A 578 -3.83 9.94 -2.29
N VAL A 579 -3.87 10.71 -1.21
CA VAL A 579 -4.59 10.38 0.03
C VAL A 579 -5.51 11.51 0.50
N ARG A 580 -6.60 11.16 1.18
CA ARG A 580 -7.38 12.07 2.00
C ARG A 580 -7.09 11.80 3.48
N ILE A 581 -6.77 12.84 4.26
CA ILE A 581 -6.54 12.73 5.71
C ILE A 581 -7.42 13.73 6.46
N ILE A 582 -8.19 13.25 7.45
CA ILE A 582 -9.10 14.07 8.27
C ILE A 582 -9.13 13.62 9.75
N GLY A 583 -9.37 14.55 10.68
CA GLY A 583 -9.61 14.22 12.09
C GLY A 583 -8.50 13.39 12.74
N SER A 584 -7.27 13.52 12.24
CA SER A 584 -6.13 12.62 12.55
C SER A 584 -4.92 13.42 13.04
N ARG A 585 -3.95 12.75 13.66
CA ARG A 585 -2.63 13.32 13.97
C ARG A 585 -1.54 12.66 13.12
N ILE A 586 -0.80 13.43 12.34
CA ILE A 586 0.32 12.92 11.52
C ILE A 586 1.59 13.68 11.88
N ASP A 587 2.58 13.01 12.46
CA ASP A 587 3.78 13.71 12.93
C ASP A 587 4.73 14.11 11.79
N THR A 588 4.86 13.29 10.73
CA THR A 588 5.57 13.66 9.48
C THR A 588 4.76 13.23 8.25
N LEU A 589 4.48 14.15 7.33
CA LEU A 589 3.72 13.88 6.10
C LEU A 589 4.53 14.24 4.85
N ASN A 590 4.79 13.26 3.98
CA ASN A 590 5.46 13.46 2.70
C ASN A 590 4.51 13.15 1.53
N LEU A 591 4.25 14.13 0.67
CA LEU A 591 3.40 14.00 -0.52
C LEU A 591 4.28 14.02 -1.76
N TYR A 592 4.55 12.86 -2.37
CA TYR A 592 5.45 12.72 -3.52
C TYR A 592 4.72 12.73 -4.87
N GLY A 593 3.62 12.00 -4.99
CA GLY A 593 2.97 11.76 -6.28
C GLY A 593 1.85 12.75 -6.61
N THR A 594 1.74 13.18 -7.87
CA THR A 594 0.53 13.81 -8.48
C THR A 594 0.67 13.93 -10.01
N THR A 595 -0.44 13.76 -10.75
CA THR A 595 -0.79 14.54 -11.96
C THR A 595 -2.29 14.48 -12.28
N GLU A 596 -3.00 13.39 -11.93
CA GLU A 596 -4.44 13.24 -12.23
C GLU A 596 -5.38 13.49 -11.03
N THR A 597 -4.98 13.10 -9.81
CA THR A 597 -5.74 13.36 -8.57
C THR A 597 -4.80 13.86 -7.47
N PRO A 598 -5.02 15.04 -6.87
CA PRO A 598 -4.20 15.55 -5.77
C PRO A 598 -4.63 15.01 -4.40
N SER A 599 -3.72 15.06 -3.43
CA SER A 599 -4.01 14.77 -2.02
C SER A 599 -4.76 15.93 -1.35
N VAL A 600 -5.63 15.60 -0.38
CA VAL A 600 -6.45 16.59 0.33
C VAL A 600 -6.39 16.35 1.84
N ILE A 601 -5.63 17.22 2.52
CA ILE A 601 -5.27 17.12 3.93
C ILE A 601 -6.05 18.16 4.72
N GLY A 602 -7.01 17.69 5.54
CA GLY A 602 -7.90 18.52 6.34
C GLY A 602 -9.22 18.85 5.64
N GLY A 603 -9.85 19.97 6.00
CA GLY A 603 -11.16 20.32 5.48
C GLY A 603 -11.71 21.63 5.99
N GLN A 604 -13.00 21.87 5.76
CA GLN A 604 -13.71 23.09 6.19
C GLN A 604 -14.54 22.87 7.45
N LEU A 605 -14.78 21.61 7.83
CA LEU A 605 -15.46 21.26 9.07
C LEU A 605 -14.44 21.07 10.21
N SER A 606 -14.78 21.49 11.42
CA SER A 606 -13.95 21.28 12.62
C SER A 606 -13.52 19.82 12.80
N SER A 607 -14.40 18.87 12.49
CA SER A 607 -14.14 17.42 12.56
C SER A 607 -13.18 16.90 11.48
N GLU A 608 -12.91 17.68 10.44
CA GLU A 608 -11.97 17.33 9.38
C GLU A 608 -10.55 17.86 9.63
N ALA A 609 -10.37 18.81 10.54
CA ALA A 609 -9.06 19.33 10.92
C ALA A 609 -8.12 18.19 11.31
N ASN A 610 -6.82 18.34 10.99
CA ASN A 610 -5.77 17.45 11.50
C ASN A 610 -4.81 18.19 12.41
N LEU A 611 -4.03 17.41 13.14
CA LEU A 611 -2.93 17.85 13.96
C LEU A 611 -1.62 17.35 13.34
N LEU A 612 -0.78 18.24 12.81
CA LEU A 612 0.36 17.87 11.97
C LEU A 612 1.68 18.30 12.62
N GLY A 613 2.74 17.49 12.52
CA GLY A 613 4.09 17.89 12.93
C GLY A 613 4.80 18.66 11.82
N SER A 614 5.04 18.01 10.68
CA SER A 614 5.57 18.63 9.45
C SER A 614 4.97 18.06 8.17
N VAL A 615 4.98 18.85 7.10
CA VAL A 615 4.48 18.49 5.77
C VAL A 615 5.49 18.86 4.70
N THR A 616 5.91 17.90 3.88
CA THR A 616 6.72 18.15 2.66
C THR A 616 5.93 17.76 1.42
N MET A 617 5.79 18.70 0.50
CA MET A 617 4.97 18.62 -0.70
C MET A 617 5.87 18.65 -1.93
N PHE A 618 6.25 17.46 -2.40
CA PHE A 618 6.94 17.27 -3.68
C PHE A 618 5.94 17.13 -4.85
N GLY A 619 4.66 16.86 -4.56
CA GLY A 619 3.55 16.90 -5.50
C GLY A 619 3.16 18.32 -5.97
N ASN A 620 2.28 18.36 -6.97
CA ASN A 620 1.68 19.55 -7.56
C ASN A 620 0.18 19.56 -7.28
N ALA A 621 -0.40 20.74 -7.03
CA ALA A 621 -1.84 20.92 -6.79
C ALA A 621 -2.43 20.17 -5.57
N ASP A 622 -1.61 19.69 -4.65
CA ASP A 622 -2.06 19.17 -3.35
C ASP A 622 -2.71 20.28 -2.51
N THR A 623 -3.71 19.93 -1.71
CA THR A 623 -4.45 20.86 -0.85
C THR A 623 -4.24 20.54 0.62
N LEU A 624 -3.72 21.50 1.38
CA LEU A 624 -3.58 21.45 2.84
C LEU A 624 -4.47 22.54 3.45
N THR A 625 -5.62 22.17 4.00
CA THR A 625 -6.62 23.13 4.48
C THR A 625 -7.16 22.86 5.88
N GLY A 626 -7.21 23.88 6.73
CA GLY A 626 -7.89 23.80 8.03
C GLY A 626 -7.21 22.90 9.08
N ASN A 627 -5.88 22.89 9.15
CA ASN A 627 -5.12 22.04 10.09
C ASN A 627 -4.40 22.88 11.17
N LEU A 628 -4.10 22.27 12.32
CA LEU A 628 -3.13 22.78 13.28
C LEU A 628 -1.76 22.14 12.99
N ILE A 629 -0.68 22.91 13.04
CA ILE A 629 0.67 22.43 12.71
C ILE A 629 1.69 22.86 13.77
N GLY A 630 2.50 21.92 14.26
CA GLY A 630 3.57 22.13 15.25
C GLY A 630 3.12 22.30 16.70
N MET A 631 1.86 22.67 16.94
CA MET A 631 1.31 22.90 18.27
C MET A 631 -0.10 22.33 18.46
N ASP A 632 -0.40 21.92 19.70
CA ASP A 632 -1.70 21.38 20.09
C ASP A 632 -2.71 22.46 20.50
N GLY A 633 -3.92 22.05 20.90
CA GLY A 633 -4.98 22.93 21.37
C GLY A 633 -4.68 23.69 22.68
N THR A 634 -3.58 23.37 23.36
CA THR A 634 -3.07 24.13 24.52
C THR A 634 -1.95 25.12 24.12
N GLY A 635 -1.55 25.11 22.84
CA GLY A 635 -0.38 25.83 22.35
C GLY A 635 0.94 25.14 22.70
N SER A 636 0.92 23.93 23.24
CA SER A 636 2.14 23.16 23.53
C SER A 636 2.76 22.66 22.23
N ALA A 637 4.09 22.69 22.13
CA ALA A 637 4.80 22.14 21.00
C ALA A 637 4.62 20.62 20.95
N ILE A 638 4.32 20.08 19.78
CA ILE A 638 4.08 18.64 19.59
C ILE A 638 5.42 17.95 19.32
N ILE A 639 6.09 18.39 18.24
CA ILE A 639 7.40 17.94 17.78
C ILE A 639 8.11 19.16 17.19
N ASP A 640 9.40 19.35 17.48
CA ASP A 640 10.25 20.22 16.67
C ASP A 640 10.71 19.41 15.45
N PRO A 641 10.26 19.76 14.22
CA PRO A 641 10.51 18.93 13.05
C PRO A 641 11.95 19.02 12.53
N GLY A 642 12.80 19.94 13.04
CA GLY A 642 14.15 20.14 12.51
C GLY A 642 14.19 20.81 11.11
N VAL A 643 13.02 21.19 10.58
CA VAL A 643 12.79 21.78 9.25
C VAL A 643 11.63 22.79 9.31
N ALA A 644 11.26 23.41 8.17
CA ALA A 644 10.06 24.24 8.10
C ALA A 644 8.78 23.39 8.27
N PHE A 645 7.72 23.95 8.87
CA PHE A 645 6.47 23.19 9.09
C PHE A 645 5.83 22.72 7.78
N ILE A 646 5.86 23.58 6.75
CA ILE A 646 5.43 23.24 5.40
C ILE A 646 6.58 23.53 4.45
N THR A 647 7.04 22.52 3.72
CA THR A 647 8.01 22.68 2.62
C THR A 647 7.36 22.33 1.30
N ILE A 648 7.30 23.27 0.36
CA ILE A 648 6.76 23.07 -0.99
C ILE A 648 7.92 23.00 -1.98
N GLN A 649 7.93 22.00 -2.86
CA GLN A 649 8.99 21.80 -3.86
C GLN A 649 8.47 21.82 -5.31
N ASN A 650 7.15 21.96 -5.50
CA ASN A 650 6.50 21.90 -6.80
C ASN A 650 5.27 22.83 -6.89
N ALA A 651 4.64 22.87 -8.06
CA ALA A 651 3.77 23.95 -8.48
C ALA A 651 2.29 23.80 -8.08
N GLY A 652 1.57 24.92 -7.99
CA GLY A 652 0.11 24.95 -7.93
C GLY A 652 -0.55 24.46 -6.62
N ASN A 653 0.22 24.20 -5.56
CA ASN A 653 -0.30 23.71 -4.28
C ASN A 653 -1.12 24.78 -3.53
N VAL A 654 -2.11 24.35 -2.76
CA VAL A 654 -3.03 25.25 -2.01
C VAL A 654 -2.89 25.02 -0.51
N ILE A 655 -2.36 26.03 0.20
CA ILE A 655 -2.20 26.02 1.66
C ILE A 655 -3.17 27.04 2.25
N SER A 656 -4.22 26.59 2.93
CA SER A 656 -5.28 27.50 3.38
C SER A 656 -5.83 27.29 4.79
N ASN A 657 -6.14 28.37 5.51
CA ASN A 657 -6.81 28.31 6.81
C ASN A 657 -6.10 27.45 7.89
N ASN A 658 -4.79 27.22 7.75
CA ASN A 658 -4.02 26.45 8.72
C ASN A 658 -3.50 27.36 9.84
N VAL A 659 -3.32 26.82 11.05
CA VAL A 659 -2.80 27.53 12.22
C VAL A 659 -1.50 26.86 12.66
N MET A 660 -0.39 27.59 12.73
CA MET A 660 0.94 27.00 12.95
C MET A 660 1.85 27.82 13.87
N GLY A 661 2.63 27.14 14.71
CA GLY A 661 3.54 27.77 15.67
C GLY A 661 4.39 26.76 16.45
N ASN A 662 5.41 27.26 17.17
CA ASN A 662 6.48 26.51 17.85
C ASN A 662 7.52 25.83 16.93
N THR A 663 8.11 26.56 15.98
CA THR A 663 9.26 26.05 15.19
C THR A 663 10.51 26.92 15.36
N ASN A 664 11.67 26.29 15.43
CA ASN A 664 12.98 26.96 15.35
C ASN A 664 13.38 27.35 13.91
N TYR A 665 12.53 27.03 12.93
CA TYR A 665 12.75 27.23 11.49
C TYR A 665 11.65 28.14 10.92
N ARG A 666 11.32 27.98 9.63
CA ARG A 666 10.30 28.76 8.93
C ARG A 666 8.92 28.14 9.10
N GLY A 667 7.86 28.95 9.02
CA GLY A 667 6.49 28.45 8.96
C GLY A 667 6.24 27.70 7.65
N ILE A 668 6.19 28.47 6.56
CA ILE A 668 6.04 27.95 5.19
C ILE A 668 7.32 28.27 4.41
N ASN A 669 7.87 27.28 3.70
CA ASN A 669 9.03 27.43 2.86
C ASN A 669 8.73 26.90 1.45
N ILE A 670 8.53 27.81 0.51
CA ILE A 670 8.39 27.49 -0.92
C ILE A 670 9.80 27.35 -1.49
N SER A 671 10.35 26.14 -1.48
CA SER A 671 11.70 25.85 -1.98
C SER A 671 11.79 25.90 -3.51
N ASN A 672 10.71 25.52 -4.20
CA ASN A 672 10.62 25.46 -5.66
C ASN A 672 9.14 25.35 -6.09
N GLY A 673 8.87 25.56 -7.39
CA GLY A 673 7.55 25.43 -8.00
C GLY A 673 6.75 26.73 -7.97
N ASP A 674 6.20 27.12 -9.12
CA ASP A 674 5.48 28.38 -9.29
C ASP A 674 3.96 28.20 -9.06
N GLY A 675 3.23 29.32 -8.91
CA GLY A 675 1.76 29.30 -8.93
C GLY A 675 1.08 28.73 -7.68
N ASN A 676 1.80 28.58 -6.56
CA ASN A 676 1.20 28.14 -5.30
C ASN A 676 0.31 29.25 -4.69
N LEU A 677 -0.76 28.84 -4.00
CA LEU A 677 -1.68 29.72 -3.29
C LEU A 677 -1.57 29.50 -1.77
N ILE A 678 -1.03 30.49 -1.07
CA ILE A 678 -0.89 30.50 0.40
C ILE A 678 -1.90 31.51 0.95
N THR A 679 -2.99 31.07 1.56
CA THR A 679 -4.09 31.98 1.92
C THR A 679 -4.73 31.76 3.30
N ASN A 680 -5.05 32.84 4.01
CA ASN A 680 -5.77 32.81 5.30
C ASN A 680 -5.11 31.93 6.40
N ASN A 681 -3.82 31.63 6.30
CA ASN A 681 -3.10 30.89 7.34
C ASN A 681 -2.73 31.82 8.50
N VAL A 682 -2.65 31.29 9.72
CA VAL A 682 -2.16 32.01 10.91
C VAL A 682 -0.83 31.41 11.36
N ILE A 683 0.21 32.24 11.44
CA ILE A 683 1.60 31.80 11.61
C ILE A 683 2.23 32.55 12.79
N GLY A 684 2.77 31.77 13.73
CA GLY A 684 3.62 32.27 14.83
C GLY A 684 2.90 32.62 16.13
N PHE A 685 1.58 32.41 16.24
CA PHE A 685 0.85 32.56 17.51
C PHE A 685 -0.37 31.64 17.60
N ALA A 686 -0.82 31.38 18.83
CA ALA A 686 -2.06 30.67 19.11
C ALA A 686 -3.25 31.66 19.08
N PRO A 687 -4.22 31.54 18.14
CA PRO A 687 -5.27 32.55 17.97
C PRO A 687 -6.29 32.60 19.11
N TRP A 688 -6.48 31.48 19.83
CA TRP A 688 -7.46 31.33 20.91
C TRP A 688 -7.06 32.05 22.22
N ASP A 689 -5.77 32.32 22.43
CA ASP A 689 -5.26 33.04 23.61
C ASP A 689 -4.30 34.20 23.29
N GLY A 690 -3.92 34.36 22.02
CA GLY A 690 -3.01 35.41 21.53
C GLY A 690 -1.54 35.22 21.89
N SER A 691 -1.14 34.05 22.39
CA SER A 691 0.21 33.82 22.92
C SER A 691 1.27 33.57 21.83
N ASP A 692 2.49 34.09 22.05
CA ASP A 692 3.66 33.87 21.18
C ASP A 692 3.94 32.37 21.00
N LYS A 693 3.96 31.94 19.73
CA LYS A 693 4.31 30.61 19.24
C LYS A 693 5.22 30.76 18.00
N GLY A 694 6.10 31.76 18.03
CA GLY A 694 6.80 32.30 16.87
C GLY A 694 7.66 31.28 16.10
N THR A 695 8.08 31.69 14.91
CA THR A 695 9.00 30.95 14.05
C THR A 695 10.44 31.43 14.28
N GLY A 696 11.43 30.54 14.22
CA GLY A 696 12.86 30.89 14.34
C GLY A 696 13.52 31.42 13.07
N GLY A 697 12.82 31.33 11.94
CA GLY A 697 13.05 32.05 10.69
C GLY A 697 11.77 32.71 10.19
N ALA A 698 11.66 32.91 8.87
CA ALA A 698 10.52 33.59 8.25
C ALA A 698 9.18 32.87 8.49
N GLY A 699 8.10 33.64 8.56
CA GLY A 699 6.75 33.09 8.57
C GLY A 699 6.44 32.42 7.23
N ILE A 700 6.75 33.11 6.13
CA ILE A 700 6.73 32.57 4.76
C ILE A 700 8.05 32.93 4.06
N SER A 701 8.80 31.92 3.62
CA SER A 701 9.95 32.06 2.72
C SER A 701 9.55 31.69 1.30
N VAL A 702 9.80 32.58 0.34
CA VAL A 702 9.43 32.46 -1.07
C VAL A 702 10.71 32.28 -1.89
N GLY A 703 10.97 31.05 -2.32
CA GLY A 703 12.11 30.65 -3.16
C GLY A 703 11.76 30.31 -4.61
N SER A 704 10.53 30.60 -5.04
CA SER A 704 10.07 30.48 -6.42
C SER A 704 9.24 31.69 -6.86
N SER A 705 8.82 31.71 -8.12
CA SER A 705 8.17 32.87 -8.75
C SER A 705 6.66 32.65 -8.94
N ASN A 706 5.93 33.72 -9.28
CA ASN A 706 4.51 33.66 -9.66
C ASN A 706 3.57 33.04 -8.60
N ASN A 707 3.90 33.08 -7.31
CA ASN A 707 3.04 32.60 -6.22
C ASN A 707 2.08 33.69 -5.73
N THR A 708 0.98 33.28 -5.08
CA THR A 708 0.00 34.19 -4.46
C THR A 708 -0.07 33.97 -2.95
N ILE A 709 0.12 35.04 -2.19
CA ILE A 709 0.12 35.05 -0.71
C ILE A 709 -0.97 36.03 -0.26
N LEU A 710 -2.12 35.50 0.17
CA LEU A 710 -3.36 36.27 0.32
C LEU A 710 -4.02 36.11 1.70
N GLY A 711 -4.17 37.17 2.48
CA GLY A 711 -5.00 37.15 3.70
C GLY A 711 -4.41 36.42 4.91
N ASN A 712 -3.13 36.06 4.88
CA ASN A 712 -2.46 35.37 6.00
C ASN A 712 -2.19 36.33 7.17
N VAL A 713 -2.13 35.80 8.39
CA VAL A 713 -1.70 36.53 9.60
C VAL A 713 -0.35 35.99 10.04
N ILE A 714 0.66 36.86 10.14
CA ILE A 714 2.05 36.47 10.43
C ILE A 714 2.61 37.34 11.54
N GLY A 715 3.00 36.70 12.65
CA GLY A 715 3.50 37.41 13.83
C GLY A 715 4.58 36.66 14.59
N PHE A 716 5.29 37.38 15.46
CA PHE A 716 6.37 36.91 16.32
C PHE A 716 7.49 36.11 15.59
N THR A 717 7.71 36.36 14.29
CA THR A 717 8.83 35.74 13.57
C THR A 717 10.15 36.29 14.08
N LYS A 718 11.12 35.38 14.22
CA LYS A 718 12.46 35.65 14.76
C LYS A 718 13.48 35.36 13.67
N GLY A 719 14.61 36.07 13.67
CA GLY A 719 15.75 35.81 12.77
C GLY A 719 15.61 36.29 11.32
N GLU A 720 14.44 36.15 10.68
CA GLU A 720 14.15 36.61 9.31
C GLU A 720 12.88 37.47 9.26
N ALA A 721 12.64 38.14 8.13
CA ALA A 721 11.42 38.90 7.87
C ALA A 721 10.18 37.99 7.86
N ALA A 722 9.01 38.55 8.15
CA ALA A 722 7.77 37.76 8.24
C ALA A 722 7.41 37.11 6.89
N ILE A 723 7.60 37.85 5.79
CA ILE A 723 7.71 37.30 4.43
C ILE A 723 9.10 37.64 3.87
N TYR A 724 9.85 36.63 3.46
CA TYR A 724 11.19 36.79 2.88
C TYR A 724 11.24 36.23 1.45
N MET A 725 11.89 36.94 0.53
CA MET A 725 12.18 36.45 -0.82
C MET A 725 13.53 36.95 -1.35
N ASP A 726 14.22 36.10 -2.09
CA ASP A 726 15.54 36.40 -2.67
C ASP A 726 15.61 35.88 -4.12
N ASN A 727 15.96 36.77 -5.05
CA ASN A 727 15.98 36.53 -6.51
C ASN A 727 14.63 36.02 -7.11
N GLN A 728 13.47 36.38 -6.53
CA GLN A 728 12.15 35.91 -6.99
C GLN A 728 11.29 36.99 -7.66
N SER A 729 10.45 36.59 -8.61
CA SER A 729 9.68 37.53 -9.42
C SER A 729 8.20 37.16 -9.61
N GLY A 730 7.38 38.15 -9.93
CA GLY A 730 5.95 37.94 -10.27
C GLY A 730 5.06 37.47 -9.12
N ASN A 731 5.54 37.45 -7.88
CA ASN A 731 4.73 37.05 -6.73
C ASN A 731 3.73 38.16 -6.34
N THR A 732 2.54 37.77 -5.90
CA THR A 732 1.51 38.69 -5.39
C THR A 732 1.31 38.47 -3.89
N ILE A 733 1.49 39.52 -3.09
CA ILE A 733 1.29 39.54 -1.64
C ILE A 733 0.19 40.55 -1.34
N ALA A 734 -1.02 40.13 -0.97
CA ALA A 734 -2.16 41.03 -0.74
C ALA A 734 -3.00 40.64 0.48
N GLY A 735 -3.69 41.59 1.11
CA GLY A 735 -4.61 41.33 2.23
C GLY A 735 -3.99 40.77 3.51
N ASN A 736 -2.67 40.59 3.61
CA ASN A 736 -2.02 39.94 4.74
C ASN A 736 -1.89 40.89 5.95
N TYR A 737 -1.97 40.34 7.16
CA TYR A 737 -1.76 41.03 8.42
C TYR A 737 -0.39 40.63 8.98
N ILE A 738 0.55 41.57 9.07
CA ILE A 738 1.97 41.29 9.31
C ILE A 738 2.47 42.12 10.50
N GLY A 739 2.78 41.44 11.60
CA GLY A 739 3.13 42.05 12.89
C GLY A 739 1.90 42.59 13.66
N VAL A 740 0.70 42.27 13.17
CA VAL A 740 -0.59 42.64 13.73
C VAL A 740 -1.61 41.54 13.39
N ASP A 741 -2.69 41.38 14.18
CA ASP A 741 -3.82 40.51 13.83
C ASP A 741 -5.06 41.28 13.33
N GLN A 742 -6.12 40.58 12.89
CA GLN A 742 -7.33 41.24 12.36
C GLN A 742 -8.10 42.07 13.40
N SER A 743 -7.80 41.93 14.69
CA SER A 743 -8.38 42.77 15.76
C SER A 743 -7.51 43.98 16.07
N GLY A 744 -6.39 44.17 15.35
CA GLY A 744 -5.44 45.26 15.59
C GLY A 744 -4.48 45.01 16.76
N ASN A 745 -4.41 43.80 17.31
CA ASN A 745 -3.46 43.51 18.39
C ASN A 745 -2.04 43.39 17.86
N ASP A 746 -1.07 43.84 18.65
CA ASP A 746 0.36 43.70 18.36
C ASP A 746 0.80 42.23 18.29
N ARG A 747 1.47 41.86 17.20
CA ARG A 747 2.09 40.56 16.93
C ARG A 747 3.51 40.74 16.34
N GLY A 748 4.19 41.83 16.71
CA GLY A 748 5.40 42.33 16.05
C GLY A 748 6.48 41.29 15.75
N ASN A 749 7.09 41.41 14.57
CA ASN A 749 8.18 40.54 14.10
C ASN A 749 9.55 41.19 14.37
N SER A 750 10.59 40.38 14.59
CA SER A 750 11.92 40.86 15.00
C SER A 750 12.82 41.38 13.87
N VAL A 751 12.28 41.51 12.66
CA VAL A 751 12.97 42.02 11.45
C VAL A 751 11.92 42.81 10.65
N ALA A 752 12.03 42.89 9.31
CA ALA A 752 11.05 43.56 8.47
C ALA A 752 9.73 42.74 8.34
N GLY A 753 8.64 43.43 7.96
CA GLY A 753 7.39 42.76 7.60
C GLY A 753 7.54 41.95 6.32
N ILE A 754 7.95 42.60 5.24
CA ILE A 754 8.28 41.98 3.95
C ILE A 754 9.70 42.38 3.56
N TRP A 755 10.56 41.44 3.17
CA TRP A 755 11.90 41.73 2.66
C TRP A 755 12.14 41.07 1.29
N LEU A 756 12.54 41.88 0.31
CA LEU A 756 12.91 41.47 -1.04
C LEU A 756 14.41 41.71 -1.27
N ALA A 757 15.15 40.64 -1.54
CA ALA A 757 16.59 40.66 -1.79
C ALA A 757 16.95 40.11 -3.19
N GLY A 758 18.21 40.28 -3.59
CA GLY A 758 18.76 39.78 -4.85
C GLY A 758 18.06 40.37 -6.08
N GLY A 759 18.10 39.69 -7.23
CA GLY A 759 17.44 40.16 -8.46
C GLY A 759 15.91 40.15 -8.46
N SER A 760 15.24 40.19 -7.29
CA SER A 760 13.77 40.10 -7.18
C SER A 760 13.07 41.23 -7.93
N SER A 761 12.11 40.92 -8.79
CA SER A 761 11.54 41.88 -9.75
C SER A 761 10.05 41.66 -10.02
N ASN A 762 9.32 42.70 -10.44
CA ASN A 762 7.92 42.56 -10.86
C ASN A 762 6.97 41.92 -9.81
N ASN A 763 7.30 42.00 -8.52
CA ASN A 763 6.41 41.53 -7.45
C ASN A 763 5.38 42.60 -7.10
N ILE A 764 4.18 42.17 -6.71
CA ILE A 764 3.06 43.05 -6.34
C ILE A 764 2.80 42.91 -4.85
N ILE A 765 2.96 44.00 -4.12
CA ILE A 765 2.65 44.08 -2.69
C ILE A 765 1.43 45.00 -2.56
N GLY A 766 0.30 44.40 -2.19
CA GLY A 766 -1.02 45.01 -2.07
C GLY A 766 -1.85 44.89 -3.35
N THR A 767 -2.72 45.86 -3.58
CA THR A 767 -3.65 45.92 -4.71
C THR A 767 -3.76 47.37 -5.18
N SER A 768 -3.73 47.61 -6.49
CA SER A 768 -3.70 48.98 -7.06
C SER A 768 -4.94 49.83 -6.76
N ASP A 769 -6.06 49.21 -6.39
CA ASP A 769 -7.31 49.84 -5.96
C ASP A 769 -7.51 49.86 -4.43
N GLY A 770 -6.54 49.33 -3.66
CA GLY A 770 -6.64 49.20 -2.21
C GLY A 770 -7.77 48.29 -1.71
N SER A 771 -8.34 47.42 -2.57
CA SER A 771 -9.44 46.52 -2.18
C SER A 771 -9.02 45.37 -1.25
N SER A 772 -7.73 45.05 -1.19
CA SER A 772 -7.17 44.03 -0.28
C SER A 772 -5.79 44.48 0.24
N PRO A 773 -5.75 45.47 1.14
CA PRO A 773 -4.51 46.03 1.64
C PRO A 773 -3.77 45.01 2.52
N ASN A 774 -2.44 44.90 2.37
CA ASN A 774 -1.67 44.33 3.48
C ASN A 774 -1.66 45.35 4.63
N THR A 775 -1.85 44.87 5.86
CA THR A 775 -1.71 45.66 7.09
C THR A 775 -0.39 45.26 7.76
N ILE A 776 0.62 46.13 7.70
CA ILE A 776 2.00 45.83 8.10
C ILE A 776 2.41 46.78 9.22
N ALA A 777 2.47 46.29 10.46
CA ALA A 777 2.72 47.12 11.64
C ALA A 777 3.51 46.41 12.74
N ASN A 778 4.08 47.20 13.66
CA ASN A 778 4.79 46.73 14.86
C ASN A 778 6.03 45.86 14.60
N ASN A 779 6.58 45.89 13.38
CA ASN A 779 7.81 45.18 13.05
C ASN A 779 9.03 46.01 13.51
N THR A 780 10.08 45.39 14.04
CA THR A 780 11.30 46.10 14.49
C THR A 780 12.22 46.48 13.32
N GLY A 781 12.00 45.90 12.13
CA GLY A 781 12.56 46.38 10.87
C GLY A 781 11.61 47.33 10.15
N ALA A 782 11.80 47.50 8.85
CA ALA A 782 10.86 48.26 8.01
C ALA A 782 9.57 47.45 7.74
N GLY A 783 8.49 48.13 7.36
CA GLY A 783 7.29 47.44 6.85
C GLY A 783 7.59 46.64 5.58
N VAL A 784 8.16 47.31 4.57
CA VAL A 784 8.70 46.68 3.35
C VAL A 784 10.16 47.09 3.15
N ASP A 785 11.05 46.12 2.97
CA ASP A 785 12.49 46.31 2.86
C ASP A 785 13.02 45.83 1.50
N PHE A 786 13.82 46.68 0.83
CA PHE A 786 14.45 46.44 -0.47
C PHE A 786 16.00 46.35 -0.37
N ASN A 787 16.50 45.96 0.79
CA ASN A 787 17.92 45.79 1.04
C ASN A 787 18.52 44.60 0.25
N VAL A 788 19.73 44.81 -0.25
CA VAL A 788 20.56 43.87 -1.04
C VAL A 788 20.09 43.65 -2.48
N ALA A 789 20.41 44.60 -3.36
CA ALA A 789 20.47 44.42 -4.82
C ALA A 789 19.16 44.13 -5.56
N THR A 790 18.00 44.47 -4.96
CA THR A 790 16.66 44.32 -5.52
C THR A 790 16.54 44.83 -6.96
N GLY A 791 15.83 44.08 -7.81
CA GLY A 791 15.45 44.47 -9.17
C GLY A 791 14.29 45.48 -9.21
N SER A 792 13.93 45.90 -10.42
CA SER A 792 12.83 46.86 -10.68
C SER A 792 11.46 46.19 -10.83
N GLY A 793 10.40 47.01 -10.90
CA GLY A 793 9.02 46.55 -11.09
C GLY A 793 8.31 46.13 -9.82
N ASN A 794 8.91 46.33 -8.63
CA ASN A 794 8.31 45.90 -7.37
C ASN A 794 7.37 46.99 -6.82
N THR A 795 6.06 46.75 -6.93
CA THR A 795 5.02 47.71 -6.52
C THR A 795 4.62 47.51 -5.06
N VAL A 796 4.38 48.61 -4.34
CA VAL A 796 3.89 48.63 -2.95
C VAL A 796 2.63 49.49 -2.90
N THR A 797 1.54 49.02 -3.51
CA THR A 797 0.33 49.82 -3.76
C THR A 797 -0.84 49.45 -2.86
N GLY A 798 -1.55 50.45 -2.35
CA GLY A 798 -2.75 50.27 -1.53
C GLY A 798 -2.52 49.44 -0.25
N ASN A 799 -1.42 49.66 0.48
CA ASN A 799 -1.09 48.96 1.72
C ASN A 799 -1.21 49.89 2.94
N LEU A 800 -1.63 49.36 4.08
CA LEU A 800 -1.59 50.08 5.36
C LEU A 800 -0.28 49.72 6.07
N ILE A 801 0.66 50.66 6.15
CA ILE A 801 2.00 50.44 6.69
C ILE A 801 2.34 51.53 7.72
N PHE A 802 2.38 51.15 8.99
CA PHE A 802 2.51 52.09 10.11
C PHE A 802 3.17 51.45 11.34
N ASN A 803 3.70 52.27 12.25
CA ASN A 803 4.30 51.82 13.52
C ASN A 803 5.37 50.71 13.38
N ASN A 804 6.18 50.75 12.32
CA ASN A 804 7.35 49.87 12.15
C ASN A 804 8.61 50.67 12.51
N GLU A 805 9.52 50.11 13.32
CA GLU A 805 10.67 50.85 13.86
C GLU A 805 11.68 51.25 12.78
N GLY A 806 11.80 50.45 11.70
CA GLY A 806 12.64 50.74 10.53
C GLY A 806 11.94 51.59 9.45
N GLY A 807 10.80 52.22 9.76
CA GLY A 807 10.01 53.01 8.81
C GLY A 807 9.05 52.16 7.97
N ALA A 808 8.20 52.82 7.17
CA ALA A 808 7.17 52.13 6.39
C ALA A 808 7.76 51.34 5.21
N ILE A 809 8.59 51.99 4.39
CA ILE A 809 9.32 51.37 3.28
C ILE A 809 10.78 51.82 3.38
N ALA A 810 11.75 50.92 3.14
CA ALA A 810 13.17 51.22 3.40
C ALA A 810 14.16 50.62 2.37
N ASN A 811 15.39 51.14 2.44
CA ASN A 811 16.61 50.52 1.92
C ASN A 811 16.68 50.23 0.41
N TYR A 812 16.25 51.15 -0.47
CA TYR A 812 16.49 51.05 -1.92
C TYR A 812 17.99 51.10 -2.28
N SER A 813 18.66 49.96 -2.13
CA SER A 813 20.12 49.85 -2.21
C SER A 813 20.67 49.91 -3.64
N HIS A 814 19.89 49.47 -4.64
CA HIS A 814 20.32 49.36 -6.04
C HIS A 814 19.29 49.82 -7.08
N ILE A 815 18.04 50.07 -6.69
CA ILE A 815 17.03 50.67 -7.57
C ILE A 815 16.92 52.18 -7.33
N GLN A 816 16.82 52.94 -8.40
CA GLN A 816 16.30 54.30 -8.32
C GLN A 816 14.78 54.24 -8.17
N VAL A 817 14.27 54.99 -7.21
CA VAL A 817 12.83 55.22 -7.01
C VAL A 817 12.53 56.69 -7.26
N ALA A 818 11.27 56.98 -7.57
CA ALA A 818 10.80 58.35 -7.62
C ALA A 818 10.82 58.98 -6.22
N GLU A 819 11.13 60.28 -6.17
CA GLU A 819 10.91 61.09 -4.95
C GLU A 819 9.41 61.15 -4.65
N PRO A 820 9.00 61.04 -3.37
CA PRO A 820 7.59 61.12 -3.00
C PRO A 820 7.01 62.53 -3.25
N PRO A 821 5.72 62.65 -3.60
CA PRO A 821 5.11 63.93 -3.98
C PRO A 821 5.18 65.01 -2.88
N LYS A 822 5.50 66.25 -3.24
CA LYS A 822 5.60 67.39 -2.32
C LYS A 822 4.33 68.22 -2.31
N VAL A 823 3.43 67.85 -1.40
CA VAL A 823 2.25 68.65 -1.05
C VAL A 823 2.66 69.85 -0.18
N TYR A 824 2.30 71.06 -0.63
CA TYR A 824 2.47 72.31 0.10
C TYR A 824 1.34 72.55 1.10
N SER A 825 0.09 72.33 0.67
CA SER A 825 -1.10 72.47 1.49
C SER A 825 -2.13 71.40 1.15
N VAL A 826 -2.86 70.94 2.16
CA VAL A 826 -4.05 70.11 2.01
C VAL A 826 -5.11 70.52 3.02
N PHE A 827 -6.35 70.67 2.56
CA PHE A 827 -7.49 70.98 3.42
C PHE A 827 -8.76 70.26 2.96
N LYS A 828 -9.67 70.03 3.91
CA LYS A 828 -10.98 69.39 3.66
C LYS A 828 -11.94 70.41 3.09
N ASN A 829 -12.90 69.99 2.27
CA ASN A 829 -14.05 70.82 1.95
C ASN A 829 -14.99 70.97 3.17
N SER A 830 -16.02 71.82 3.08
CA SER A 830 -16.96 72.09 4.19
C SER A 830 -17.77 70.88 4.67
N SER A 831 -17.87 69.83 3.84
CA SER A 831 -18.60 68.59 4.15
C SER A 831 -17.67 67.48 4.66
N ALA A 832 -16.36 67.68 4.58
CA ALA A 832 -15.32 66.66 4.76
C ALA A 832 -15.47 65.42 3.86
N ASP A 833 -16.06 65.58 2.67
CA ASP A 833 -16.20 64.52 1.63
C ASP A 833 -15.24 64.70 0.43
N SER A 834 -14.44 65.77 0.40
CA SER A 834 -13.28 65.91 -0.49
C SER A 834 -12.09 66.61 0.17
N LEU A 835 -10.89 66.35 -0.34
CA LEU A 835 -9.65 67.06 -0.03
C LEU A 835 -9.19 67.89 -1.23
N PHE A 836 -8.79 69.14 -0.98
CA PHE A 836 -8.03 69.95 -1.94
C PHE A 836 -6.54 69.81 -1.67
N LEU A 837 -5.77 69.40 -2.67
CA LEU A 837 -4.32 69.20 -2.60
C LEU A 837 -3.59 70.17 -3.52
N TYR A 838 -2.50 70.76 -3.01
CA TYR A 838 -1.63 71.70 -3.71
C TYR A 838 -0.22 71.13 -3.80
N PHE A 839 0.19 70.71 -4.99
CA PHE A 839 1.51 70.13 -5.26
C PHE A 839 2.53 71.20 -5.67
N THR A 840 3.81 70.96 -5.38
CA THR A 840 4.93 71.85 -5.76
C THR A 840 5.85 71.26 -6.82
N ASP A 841 5.62 70.01 -7.19
CA ASP A 841 6.49 69.19 -8.04
C ASP A 841 5.72 68.38 -9.10
N ILE A 842 4.44 68.67 -9.34
CA ILE A 842 3.59 67.89 -10.26
C ILE A 842 4.20 67.77 -11.67
N ASP A 843 4.74 68.87 -12.20
CA ASP A 843 5.40 68.91 -13.52
C ASP A 843 6.62 67.97 -13.54
N THR A 844 7.40 67.93 -12.45
CA THR A 844 8.54 67.02 -12.30
C THR A 844 8.10 65.56 -12.16
N LEU A 845 6.95 65.27 -11.56
CA LEU A 845 6.39 63.92 -11.54
C LEU A 845 5.95 63.48 -12.94
N ILE A 846 5.33 64.37 -13.72
CA ILE A 846 4.95 64.14 -15.13
C ILE A 846 6.20 63.89 -16.00
N GLU A 847 7.22 64.75 -15.92
CA GLU A 847 8.45 64.65 -16.72
C GLU A 847 9.22 63.34 -16.46
N ASN A 848 9.23 62.84 -15.23
CA ASN A 848 9.87 61.59 -14.86
C ASN A 848 9.05 60.33 -15.25
N GLY A 849 7.87 60.49 -15.85
CA GLY A 849 6.98 59.39 -16.20
C GLY A 849 6.53 58.64 -14.95
N ASN A 850 6.05 59.36 -13.94
CA ASN A 850 5.35 58.76 -12.81
C ASN A 850 3.88 58.50 -13.19
N ASN A 851 3.37 57.33 -12.81
CA ASN A 851 2.11 56.83 -13.32
C ASN A 851 0.95 56.98 -12.33
N ARG A 852 1.21 56.81 -11.03
CA ARG A 852 0.17 56.76 -9.98
C ARG A 852 0.64 57.36 -8.67
N VAL A 853 -0.19 58.19 -8.04
CA VAL A 853 -0.02 58.70 -6.67
C VAL A 853 -1.11 58.14 -5.79
N GLU A 854 -0.73 57.71 -4.59
CA GLU A 854 -1.63 57.16 -3.57
C GLU A 854 -1.61 58.01 -2.31
N LEU A 855 -2.77 58.12 -1.66
CA LEU A 855 -3.02 59.01 -0.54
C LEU A 855 -3.35 58.21 0.71
N PHE A 856 -2.72 58.54 1.83
CA PHE A 856 -2.94 57.87 3.10
C PHE A 856 -3.05 58.88 4.24
N LEU A 857 -3.91 58.61 5.22
CA LEU A 857 -3.84 59.33 6.49
C LEU A 857 -2.89 58.66 7.47
N THR A 858 -2.33 59.45 8.37
CA THR A 858 -1.43 58.99 9.43
C THR A 858 -1.59 59.78 10.73
N SER A 859 -1.12 59.17 11.82
CA SER A 859 -1.28 59.68 13.18
C SER A 859 -0.45 60.93 13.45
N ASP A 860 -0.87 61.70 14.45
CA ASP A 860 -0.20 62.95 14.82
C ASP A 860 1.24 62.73 15.33
N SER A 861 1.56 61.55 15.85
CA SER A 861 2.89 61.18 16.34
C SER A 861 3.87 60.75 15.25
N ALA A 862 3.43 60.57 14.00
CA ALA A 862 4.33 60.21 12.90
C ALA A 862 5.27 61.37 12.52
N SER A 863 6.56 61.21 12.83
CA SER A 863 7.65 62.10 12.37
C SER A 863 8.14 61.75 10.96
N GLU A 864 7.88 60.53 10.52
CA GLU A 864 8.22 59.98 9.20
C GLU A 864 6.95 59.61 8.44
N GLY A 865 7.06 59.42 7.12
CA GLY A 865 5.93 59.01 6.30
C GLY A 865 5.45 57.59 6.62
N GLN A 866 4.16 57.42 6.90
CA GLN A 866 3.47 56.16 7.17
C GLN A 866 2.04 56.23 6.63
N GLY A 867 1.35 55.10 6.46
CA GLY A 867 -0.05 55.05 6.00
C GLY A 867 -0.91 54.19 6.93
N ASN A 868 -1.76 54.83 7.74
CA ASN A 868 -2.71 54.18 8.65
C ASN A 868 -4.06 53.88 7.98
N GLU A 869 -4.51 54.75 7.08
CA GLU A 869 -5.80 54.64 6.38
C GLU A 869 -5.60 55.02 4.90
N TYR A 870 -6.12 54.22 3.96
CA TYR A 870 -6.00 54.47 2.51
C TYR A 870 -7.17 55.30 2.01
N LEU A 871 -6.89 56.42 1.34
CA LEU A 871 -7.90 57.33 0.79
C LEU A 871 -8.17 57.07 -0.71
N GLY A 872 -7.40 56.20 -1.34
CA GLY A 872 -7.41 55.99 -2.79
C GLY A 872 -6.13 56.52 -3.47
N GLY A 873 -6.18 56.57 -4.80
CA GLY A 873 -5.08 57.08 -5.62
C GLY A 873 -5.53 57.47 -7.01
N PHE A 874 -4.79 58.39 -7.61
CA PHE A 874 -5.05 58.93 -8.95
C PHE A 874 -3.82 58.71 -9.85
N ASP A 875 -4.06 58.63 -11.16
CA ASP A 875 -3.00 58.47 -12.14
C ASP A 875 -2.55 59.86 -12.66
N ILE A 876 -1.26 60.02 -12.95
CA ILE A 876 -0.68 61.28 -13.41
C ILE A 876 -0.48 61.26 -14.93
N ASP A 877 -0.87 62.36 -15.58
CA ASP A 877 -0.69 62.60 -17.02
C ASP A 877 -0.33 64.07 -17.32
N ILE A 878 -0.16 64.42 -18.60
CA ILE A 878 0.23 65.78 -19.01
C ILE A 878 -0.84 66.85 -18.74
N GLN A 879 -2.07 66.45 -18.37
CA GLN A 879 -3.20 67.33 -18.08
C GLN A 879 -3.43 67.48 -16.57
N THR A 880 -2.64 66.79 -15.75
CA THR A 880 -2.76 66.80 -14.30
C THR A 880 -2.38 68.17 -13.73
N SER A 881 -3.29 68.75 -12.95
CA SER A 881 -3.17 70.09 -12.38
C SER A 881 -2.34 70.09 -11.09
N PRO A 882 -1.57 71.16 -10.78
CA PRO A 882 -0.93 71.33 -9.46
C PRO A 882 -1.94 71.51 -8.32
N GLU A 883 -3.18 71.89 -8.65
CA GLU A 883 -4.33 71.96 -7.73
C GLU A 883 -5.32 70.84 -8.08
N MET A 884 -5.66 69.96 -7.13
CA MET A 884 -6.61 68.87 -7.35
C MET A 884 -7.61 68.72 -6.20
N GLU A 885 -8.84 68.36 -6.55
CA GLU A 885 -9.87 67.92 -5.61
C GLU A 885 -9.99 66.39 -5.67
N ILE A 886 -9.80 65.72 -4.54
CA ILE A 886 -9.93 64.26 -4.41
C ILE A 886 -11.17 63.96 -3.55
N VAL A 887 -12.14 63.26 -4.14
CA VAL A 887 -13.33 62.78 -3.42
C VAL A 887 -12.92 61.65 -2.48
N LEU A 888 -13.38 61.71 -1.24
CA LEU A 888 -13.02 60.77 -0.19
C LEU A 888 -13.95 59.55 -0.16
N PRO A 889 -13.45 58.38 0.28
CA PRO A 889 -14.30 57.29 0.77
C PRO A 889 -15.21 57.74 1.93
N ASN A 890 -16.30 57.02 2.18
CA ASN A 890 -17.14 57.28 3.35
C ASN A 890 -16.48 56.78 4.64
N GLY A 891 -16.52 57.58 5.70
CA GLY A 891 -16.18 57.15 7.07
C GLY A 891 -14.76 57.47 7.57
N ILE A 892 -14.03 58.34 6.88
CA ILE A 892 -12.64 58.71 7.17
C ILE A 892 -12.45 59.30 8.59
N ASP A 893 -11.44 58.83 9.32
CA ASP A 893 -11.12 59.30 10.69
C ASP A 893 -9.97 60.32 10.74
N PHE A 894 -10.29 61.55 10.37
CA PHE A 894 -9.40 62.71 10.57
C PHE A 894 -9.12 63.06 12.04
N GLY A 895 -9.84 62.46 13.00
CA GLY A 895 -9.62 62.69 14.44
C GLY A 895 -8.43 61.90 14.97
N THR A 896 -8.33 60.64 14.57
CA THR A 896 -7.18 59.77 14.91
C THR A 896 -6.00 59.97 13.95
N TYR A 897 -6.28 60.27 12.68
CA TYR A 897 -5.27 60.40 11.62
C TYR A 897 -5.32 61.78 10.93
N PRO A 898 -4.88 62.88 11.60
CA PRO A 898 -5.04 64.25 11.11
C PRO A 898 -4.04 64.68 10.03
N LYS A 899 -3.14 63.79 9.58
CA LYS A 899 -2.09 64.11 8.61
C LYS A 899 -2.19 63.26 7.35
N LEU A 900 -1.93 63.84 6.20
CA LEU A 900 -1.79 63.17 4.90
C LEU A 900 -0.32 62.80 4.64
N SER A 901 -0.09 61.60 4.16
CA SER A 901 1.14 61.13 3.51
C SER A 901 0.79 60.58 2.12
N LEU A 902 1.79 60.53 1.22
CA LEU A 902 1.59 60.08 -0.15
C LEU A 902 2.73 59.17 -0.60
N THR A 903 2.44 58.22 -1.50
CA THR A 903 3.45 57.49 -2.28
C THR A 903 3.25 57.75 -3.76
N VAL A 904 4.27 57.49 -4.58
CA VAL A 904 4.19 57.52 -6.04
C VAL A 904 4.79 56.26 -6.64
N THR A 905 4.13 55.67 -7.64
CA THR A 905 4.64 54.53 -8.40
C THR A 905 5.07 55.01 -9.79
N GLY A 906 6.36 54.84 -10.09
CA GLY A 906 6.98 55.29 -11.34
C GLY A 906 6.74 54.33 -12.50
N SER A 907 7.06 54.78 -13.73
CA SER A 907 7.10 53.91 -14.93
C SER A 907 8.09 52.74 -14.85
N SER A 908 9.06 52.79 -13.93
CA SER A 908 9.92 51.66 -13.57
C SER A 908 9.22 50.57 -12.73
N GLY A 909 7.95 50.79 -12.36
CA GLY A 909 7.13 49.90 -11.54
C GLY A 909 7.56 49.81 -10.07
N ASN A 910 8.49 50.66 -9.62
CA ASN A 910 8.83 50.78 -8.20
C ASN A 910 7.98 51.89 -7.56
N THR A 911 7.46 51.63 -6.36
CA THR A 911 6.82 52.64 -5.52
C THR A 911 7.88 53.40 -4.70
N SER A 912 7.62 54.66 -4.37
CA SER A 912 8.47 55.50 -3.51
C SER A 912 8.34 55.13 -2.02
N TYR A 913 9.21 55.73 -1.20
CA TYR A 913 8.93 55.93 0.22
C TYR A 913 7.64 56.75 0.42
N TYR A 914 7.09 56.76 1.64
CA TYR A 914 6.01 57.69 2.01
C TYR A 914 6.55 59.12 2.16
N SER A 915 5.79 60.11 1.69
CA SER A 915 6.10 61.53 1.84
C SER A 915 6.16 61.95 3.31
N THR A 916 6.87 63.04 3.60
CA THR A 916 6.76 63.71 4.91
C THR A 916 5.30 64.07 5.18
N PRO A 917 4.72 63.72 6.35
CA PRO A 917 3.33 64.02 6.65
C PRO A 917 2.99 65.52 6.57
N ARG A 918 1.75 65.83 6.18
CA ARG A 918 1.18 67.18 6.10
C ARG A 918 -0.14 67.24 6.85
N ASN A 919 -0.32 68.24 7.72
CA ASN A 919 -1.58 68.40 8.45
C ASN A 919 -2.74 68.64 7.47
N VAL A 920 -3.83 67.89 7.62
CA VAL A 920 -5.07 68.12 6.87
C VAL A 920 -5.87 69.20 7.57
N LEU A 921 -5.79 70.42 7.05
CA LEU A 921 -6.44 71.59 7.65
C LEU A 921 -7.96 71.52 7.49
N ASP A 922 -8.68 72.07 8.47
CA ASP A 922 -10.10 72.34 8.29
C ASP A 922 -10.33 73.55 7.36
N PRO A 923 -11.45 73.61 6.62
CA PRO A 923 -11.76 74.75 5.75
C PRO A 923 -11.93 76.06 6.54
N THR A 924 -12.21 75.99 7.85
CA THR A 924 -12.23 77.16 8.74
C THR A 924 -10.84 77.68 9.11
N GLN A 925 -9.78 76.88 8.90
CA GLN A 925 -8.37 77.20 9.18
C GLN A 925 -7.59 77.58 7.90
N THR A 926 -8.29 77.80 6.78
CA THR A 926 -7.69 78.03 5.46
C THR A 926 -8.21 79.37 4.89
N PRO A 927 -7.34 80.30 4.44
CA PRO A 927 -7.79 81.52 3.76
C PRO A 927 -8.32 81.19 2.36
N ILE A 928 -9.56 81.60 2.06
CA ILE A 928 -10.23 81.35 0.78
C ILE A 928 -10.12 82.60 -0.08
N VAL A 929 -9.37 82.53 -1.18
CA VAL A 929 -9.17 83.64 -2.13
C VAL A 929 -9.93 83.35 -3.42
N SER A 930 -10.79 84.27 -3.85
CA SER A 930 -11.53 84.16 -5.11
C SER A 930 -11.12 85.24 -6.11
N PHE A 931 -10.96 84.86 -7.38
CA PHE A 931 -10.72 85.76 -8.51
C PHE A 931 -11.95 85.85 -9.41
N SER A 932 -12.21 87.02 -9.97
CA SER A 932 -13.21 87.18 -11.04
C SER A 932 -12.74 88.19 -12.08
N ARG A 933 -13.47 88.30 -13.19
CA ARG A 933 -13.17 89.29 -14.23
C ARG A 933 -13.36 90.74 -13.73
N ASP A 934 -14.05 90.93 -12.60
CA ASP A 934 -14.25 92.23 -11.95
C ASP A 934 -13.19 92.52 -10.86
N THR A 935 -12.34 91.54 -10.51
CA THR A 935 -11.24 91.73 -9.53
C THR A 935 -9.91 92.09 -10.16
N ILE A 936 -9.82 92.17 -11.49
CA ILE A 936 -8.65 92.61 -12.26
C ILE A 936 -9.08 93.78 -13.14
N SER A 937 -8.51 94.97 -12.92
CA SER A 937 -8.84 96.15 -13.73
C SER A 937 -7.60 96.91 -14.21
N THR A 938 -7.61 97.39 -15.44
CA THR A 938 -6.54 98.21 -16.02
C THR A 938 -6.74 99.68 -15.65
N ILE A 939 -5.70 100.30 -15.09
CA ILE A 939 -5.66 101.73 -14.84
C ILE A 939 -5.29 102.43 -16.15
N HIS A 940 -6.12 103.40 -16.56
CA HIS A 940 -5.92 104.19 -17.77
C HIS A 940 -5.79 105.67 -17.43
N ASN A 941 -4.88 106.36 -18.11
CA ASN A 941 -4.91 107.81 -18.20
C ASN A 941 -5.83 108.29 -19.35
N ASP A 942 -6.10 109.60 -19.38
CA ASP A 942 -6.96 110.29 -20.36
C ASP A 942 -6.52 110.13 -21.84
N GLN A 943 -5.41 109.44 -22.10
CA GLN A 943 -4.77 109.29 -23.41
C GLN A 943 -4.63 107.82 -23.86
N THR A 944 -5.39 106.90 -23.26
CA THR A 944 -5.58 105.49 -23.69
C THR A 944 -4.37 104.56 -23.56
N ARG A 945 -3.31 104.94 -22.84
CA ARG A 945 -2.28 103.98 -22.39
C ARG A 945 -2.71 103.31 -21.08
N ILE A 946 -2.41 102.01 -20.95
CA ILE A 946 -2.50 101.29 -19.69
C ILE A 946 -1.28 101.67 -18.85
N GLU A 947 -1.50 102.15 -17.62
CA GLU A 947 -0.43 102.53 -16.67
C GLU A 947 -0.25 101.50 -15.55
N GLY A 948 -1.22 100.61 -15.32
CA GLY A 948 -1.09 99.56 -14.32
C GLY A 948 -2.25 98.57 -14.34
N VAL A 949 -2.12 97.52 -13.55
CA VAL A 949 -3.16 96.52 -13.29
C VAL A 949 -3.44 96.50 -11.79
N GLU A 950 -4.67 96.82 -11.41
CA GLU A 950 -5.15 96.63 -10.04
C GLU A 950 -5.71 95.20 -9.90
N VAL A 951 -5.24 94.46 -8.90
CA VAL A 951 -5.77 93.15 -8.51
C VAL A 951 -6.33 93.24 -7.10
N LYS A 952 -7.62 92.91 -6.93
CA LYS A 952 -8.32 92.92 -5.63
C LYS A 952 -8.51 91.51 -5.10
N PHE A 953 -7.85 91.20 -3.99
CA PHE A 953 -8.03 89.94 -3.27
C PHE A 953 -9.15 90.08 -2.24
N TYR A 954 -10.11 89.17 -2.29
CA TYR A 954 -11.14 89.02 -1.26
C TYR A 954 -10.89 87.71 -0.53
N ASN A 955 -10.38 87.79 0.70
CA ASN A 955 -10.34 86.64 1.61
C ASN A 955 -11.73 86.47 2.24
N THR A 956 -12.33 85.30 2.05
CA THR A 956 -13.63 84.92 2.63
C THR A 956 -13.50 83.85 3.72
N GLY A 957 -12.28 83.42 4.04
CA GLY A 957 -11.97 82.54 5.16
C GLY A 957 -11.85 83.27 6.51
N ASN A 958 -11.69 82.51 7.60
CA ASN A 958 -11.61 83.05 8.97
C ASN A 958 -10.18 83.38 9.42
N GLU A 959 -9.16 82.93 8.69
CA GLU A 959 -7.74 83.20 8.97
C GLU A 959 -7.21 84.40 8.18
N TYR A 960 -6.15 85.05 8.68
CA TYR A 960 -5.51 86.18 7.98
C TYR A 960 -4.81 85.73 6.69
N LEU A 961 -5.01 86.49 5.61
CA LEU A 961 -4.28 86.30 4.34
C LEU A 961 -3.04 87.20 4.35
N ASP A 962 -1.89 86.63 4.68
CA ASP A 962 -0.60 87.26 4.39
C ASP A 962 -0.27 87.05 2.90
N TRP A 963 0.07 88.14 2.22
CA TRP A 963 0.42 88.14 0.80
C TRP A 963 1.65 89.01 0.53
N PHE A 964 2.45 88.61 -0.44
CA PHE A 964 3.58 89.38 -0.94
C PHE A 964 3.61 89.31 -2.47
N PHE A 965 4.27 90.27 -3.09
CA PHE A 965 4.40 90.36 -4.54
C PHE A 965 5.88 90.28 -4.89
N ASP A 966 6.31 89.15 -5.45
CA ASP A 966 7.69 88.97 -5.92
C ASP A 966 7.76 89.29 -7.42
N ASN A 967 8.84 89.93 -7.87
CA ASN A 967 8.87 90.58 -9.18
C ASN A 967 10.24 90.50 -9.87
N GLU A 968 10.52 89.36 -10.52
CA GLU A 968 11.77 89.13 -11.26
C GLU A 968 11.79 89.76 -12.67
N GLN A 969 10.68 90.31 -13.19
CA GLN A 969 10.63 90.98 -14.48
C GLN A 969 10.05 92.39 -14.36
N ALA A 970 10.89 93.40 -14.57
CA ALA A 970 10.48 94.80 -14.56
C ALA A 970 9.49 95.13 -15.69
N TRP A 971 8.19 94.92 -15.44
CA TRP A 971 7.12 95.50 -16.22
C TRP A 971 7.07 97.01 -15.97
N ALA A 972 7.79 97.74 -16.82
CA ALA A 972 7.92 99.19 -16.71
C ALA A 972 6.63 99.91 -17.13
N PHE A 973 5.77 100.19 -16.15
CA PHE A 973 4.92 101.37 -16.14
C PHE A 973 5.09 102.09 -14.80
N THR A 974 5.10 103.43 -14.86
CA THR A 974 5.45 104.36 -13.77
C THR A 974 4.28 104.69 -12.87
#